data_AF-A0A8H5NTD2-F1
#
_entry.id   AF-A0A8H5NTD2-F1
#
_cell.length_a   1.000
_cell.length_b   1.000
_cell.length_c   1.000
_cell.angle_alpha   90.00
_cell.angle_beta   90.00
_cell.angle_gamma   90.00
#
_symmetry.space_group_name_H-M   'P 1'
#
loop_
_entity.id
_entity.type
_entity.pdbx_description
1 polymer ?
#
loop_
_entity_poly.entity_id
_entity_poly.type
_entity_poly.pdbx_seq_one_letter_code
_entity_poly.pdbx_strand_id
1 'polypeptide(L)'
;MLSSGFLLPALLWLAQEASSHPACKPGMNSNAMMGKAIYVLTNEKANGVLAIPIGQDGTLSKGKVTMTGGAGSVAVDADGKPATPDALISQSSLTIAGNNIFAVNAGSNTLSMLRVSRSDPTKLQMVGKPVQVPGEFPNTVAASAKNGVVCVGSTGAKAGVSCSSFSRQGLSAMDELRPIDLGQTTPPAGPTNTLSQVLFSEDESMLFTMVKGDPAVNNTGFISVANVEMNNGVAAVSKQDARSSPEGTAVLFGSQVIPGTSKVFATDASFGAAILDVNPNSCEATTAAKGAVEGQTATCWVAISPATKSAFVTDVGRNRVVEMSLDDASVVSELDLTCNGDPGLIDLAASGNFLYALSPGNGTTQAAVTVLDVSGGSGSAKMVQHFELAGMASNTAMGMKVMPTMDPLSDFNVCTICGISLDRPEGWKTDVIALSGPHWPHRFKSSPSLRVNSVEVSRHAPKRGGYKNSLTLLHQEKAIYPHTSYSLNEESRDPSEWEGMMFLCLHAACEDLANRVIKNSYKASLSHKHTEFPFRRFIPGIPENLPGQPFSIGLGRYFVPSHIVRMQLSGDYEYGWWNENPITIPNLSTLLIANLETEKDVSGELPKRLSGFKKRFERLPPELKNLVCSFLHQHQLPLTCTYIMPQSTWKQMFFQIPFLWDLDIKEIHDKTSVGDMGAQNWDWEKITRQVVTPPEVTPRYLLGGGCSYENVGLSVPGGFTNRRRIWQILEEMYPNDNYFTTFSFPRILRYFISLVMFS
;
A
#
# COMPACT_ATOMS: atom_id res chain seq x y z
N MET A 1 25.75 -76.52 3.95
CA MET A 1 25.51 -76.55 2.50
C MET A 1 24.01 -76.73 2.26
N LEU A 2 23.53 -76.34 1.08
CA LEU A 2 22.11 -76.12 0.73
C LEU A 2 21.49 -74.89 1.41
N SER A 3 20.62 -74.09 0.80
CA SER A 3 20.34 -73.69 -0.60
C SER A 3 18.99 -72.98 -0.55
N SER A 4 18.96 -71.67 -0.82
CA SER A 4 17.85 -70.94 -1.45
C SER A 4 16.40 -71.28 -1.01
N GLY A 5 15.88 -70.52 -0.04
CA GLY A 5 14.43 -70.44 0.21
C GLY A 5 13.78 -69.26 -0.50
N PHE A 6 12.81 -69.53 -1.39
CA PHE A 6 11.84 -68.53 -1.85
C PHE A 6 10.75 -68.35 -0.79
N LEU A 7 10.32 -67.10 -0.55
CA LEU A 7 8.94 -66.71 -0.18
C LEU A 7 8.82 -65.18 -0.14
N LEU A 8 7.75 -64.62 -0.73
CA LEU A 8 7.38 -63.20 -0.55
C LEU A 8 6.94 -62.95 0.90
N PRO A 9 7.11 -61.71 1.39
CA PRO A 9 5.91 -61.03 1.90
C PRO A 9 5.81 -59.51 1.62
N ALA A 10 4.55 -59.10 1.46
CA ALA A 10 3.88 -57.85 1.85
C ALA A 10 4.69 -56.53 2.03
N LEU A 11 4.17 -55.47 1.39
CA LEU A 11 4.43 -54.08 1.78
C LEU A 11 3.93 -53.81 3.21
N LEU A 12 4.78 -53.19 4.02
CA LEU A 12 4.39 -52.42 5.19
C LEU A 12 5.10 -51.07 5.13
N TRP A 13 4.32 -50.00 5.03
CA TRP A 13 4.80 -48.62 5.14
C TRP A 13 5.24 -48.37 6.59
N LEU A 14 6.51 -48.02 6.80
CA LEU A 14 6.99 -47.37 8.00
C LEU A 14 7.58 -46.02 7.60
N ALA A 15 6.84 -44.95 7.89
CA ALA A 15 7.37 -43.61 7.81
C ALA A 15 8.41 -43.43 8.93
N GLN A 16 9.68 -43.31 8.57
CA GLN A 16 10.67 -42.78 9.50
C GLN A 16 10.54 -41.26 9.54
N GLU A 17 10.09 -40.75 10.68
CA GLU A 17 10.14 -39.32 10.99
C GLU A 17 11.60 -38.85 10.97
N ALA A 18 11.95 -38.01 10.01
CA ALA A 18 13.23 -37.32 10.02
C ALA A 18 13.21 -36.32 11.18
N SER A 19 14.03 -36.56 12.21
CA SER A 19 14.14 -35.70 13.39
C SER A 19 14.70 -34.33 12.99
N SER A 20 13.83 -33.35 12.78
CA SER A 20 14.24 -31.97 12.57
C SER A 20 14.82 -31.40 13.87
N HIS A 21 16.15 -31.28 13.94
CA HIS A 21 16.77 -30.46 14.98
C HIS A 21 16.24 -29.03 14.89
N PRO A 22 15.94 -28.37 16.04
CA PRO A 22 15.43 -27.01 16.05
C PRO A 22 16.54 -26.04 15.65
N ALA A 23 16.66 -25.75 14.35
CA ALA A 23 17.48 -24.67 13.87
C ALA A 23 17.00 -23.36 14.51
N CYS A 24 17.91 -22.64 15.19
CA CYS A 24 17.65 -21.30 15.69
C CYS A 24 17.18 -20.41 14.54
N LYS A 25 15.89 -20.12 14.49
CA LYS A 25 15.34 -19.13 13.56
C LYS A 25 15.89 -17.75 13.96
N PRO A 26 16.66 -17.06 13.10
CA PRO A 26 16.87 -15.63 13.29
C PRO A 26 15.50 -14.96 13.25
N GLY A 27 15.26 -14.03 14.17
CA GLY A 27 13.99 -13.29 14.19
C GLY A 27 13.86 -12.48 12.91
N MET A 28 13.00 -12.92 11.98
CA MET A 28 12.72 -12.17 10.75
C MET A 28 12.15 -10.80 11.13
N ASN A 29 12.92 -9.75 10.83
CA ASN A 29 12.51 -8.38 11.06
C ASN A 29 11.42 -8.03 10.03
N SER A 30 10.16 -8.22 10.41
CA SER A 30 8.98 -8.32 9.53
C SER A 30 8.47 -6.99 8.96
N ASN A 31 9.27 -5.93 9.07
CA ASN A 31 8.82 -4.56 8.80
C ASN A 31 8.91 -4.12 7.33
N ALA A 32 9.75 -4.75 6.50
CA ALA A 32 9.79 -4.46 5.06
C ALA A 32 8.64 -5.18 4.33
N MET A 33 7.90 -4.46 3.48
CA MET A 33 6.86 -5.08 2.66
C MET A 33 7.51 -5.88 1.52
N MET A 34 7.28 -7.19 1.50
CA MET A 34 7.83 -8.11 0.51
C MET A 34 7.04 -8.04 -0.80
N GLY A 35 7.74 -8.02 -1.94
CA GLY A 35 7.11 -8.19 -3.25
C GLY A 35 6.40 -9.54 -3.35
N LYS A 36 5.39 -9.64 -4.21
CA LYS A 36 4.60 -10.89 -4.35
C LYS A 36 4.90 -11.69 -5.62
N ALA A 37 5.51 -11.07 -6.62
CA ALA A 37 5.99 -11.71 -7.84
C ALA A 37 7.07 -10.85 -8.49
N ILE A 38 8.04 -11.51 -9.12
CA ILE A 38 8.91 -10.90 -10.14
C ILE A 38 8.33 -11.15 -11.54
N TYR A 39 8.70 -10.29 -12.47
CA TYR A 39 8.33 -10.37 -13.87
C TYR A 39 9.60 -10.24 -14.71
N VAL A 40 9.74 -11.11 -15.71
CA VAL A 40 10.87 -11.18 -16.64
C VAL A 40 10.33 -11.19 -18.07
N LEU A 41 10.95 -10.45 -18.99
CA LEU A 41 10.64 -10.52 -20.41
C LEU A 41 11.35 -11.75 -20.99
N THR A 42 10.63 -12.63 -21.69
CA THR A 42 11.29 -13.79 -22.30
C THR A 42 12.12 -13.39 -23.52
N ASN A 43 11.77 -12.28 -24.19
CA ASN A 43 12.37 -11.77 -25.43
C ASN A 43 12.45 -12.82 -26.55
N GLU A 44 11.56 -13.80 -26.50
CA GLU A 44 11.42 -14.87 -27.47
C GLU A 44 10.82 -14.36 -28.79
N LYS A 45 11.01 -15.12 -29.87
CA LYS A 45 10.35 -14.83 -31.17
C LYS A 45 8.83 -14.66 -31.04
N ALA A 46 8.21 -15.39 -30.11
CA ALA A 46 6.86 -15.11 -29.62
C ALA A 46 6.98 -14.60 -28.18
N ASN A 47 7.03 -13.28 -28.02
CA ASN A 47 7.47 -12.65 -26.77
C ASN A 47 6.41 -12.79 -25.66
N GLY A 48 6.87 -12.85 -24.42
CA GLY A 48 6.03 -13.07 -23.25
C GLY A 48 6.60 -12.41 -22.00
N VAL A 49 5.73 -12.17 -21.04
CA VAL A 49 6.12 -11.80 -19.67
C VAL A 49 5.93 -13.04 -18.79
N LEU A 50 7.03 -13.52 -18.21
CA LEU A 50 7.07 -14.58 -17.21
C LEU A 50 6.83 -13.97 -15.83
N ALA A 51 5.69 -14.27 -15.21
CA ALA A 51 5.38 -13.88 -13.83
C ALA A 51 5.72 -15.03 -12.86
N ILE A 52 6.63 -14.80 -11.92
CA ILE A 52 7.15 -15.80 -10.98
C ILE A 52 6.76 -15.39 -9.55
N PRO A 53 5.98 -16.19 -8.81
CA PRO A 53 5.56 -15.86 -7.44
C PRO A 53 6.73 -15.84 -6.46
N ILE A 54 6.67 -14.92 -5.49
CA ILE A 54 7.58 -14.79 -4.36
C ILE A 54 6.91 -15.39 -3.11
N GLY A 55 7.58 -16.32 -2.44
CA GLY A 55 7.20 -16.92 -1.15
C GLY A 55 7.46 -15.97 0.04
N GLN A 56 6.94 -16.31 1.22
CA GLN A 56 7.09 -15.46 2.44
C GLN A 56 8.53 -15.38 2.97
N ASP A 57 9.42 -16.21 2.45
CA ASP A 57 10.86 -16.27 2.72
C ASP A 57 11.69 -15.67 1.58
N GLY A 58 11.05 -14.96 0.65
CA GLY A 58 11.67 -14.36 -0.53
C GLY A 58 11.92 -15.34 -1.69
N THR A 59 11.78 -16.65 -1.48
CA THR A 59 12.08 -17.67 -2.50
C THR A 59 11.09 -17.67 -3.66
N LEU A 60 11.55 -18.12 -4.82
CA LEU A 60 10.79 -18.25 -6.05
C LEU A 60 10.26 -19.67 -6.23
N SER A 61 9.11 -19.78 -6.90
CA SER A 61 8.53 -21.05 -7.34
C SER A 61 7.93 -20.92 -8.74
N LYS A 62 7.50 -22.02 -9.35
CA LYS A 62 7.16 -22.09 -10.79
C LYS A 62 6.19 -20.97 -11.22
N GLY A 63 6.66 -20.14 -12.16
CA GLY A 63 5.91 -19.04 -12.74
C GLY A 63 5.02 -19.42 -13.92
N LYS A 64 4.42 -18.40 -14.54
CA LYS A 64 3.60 -18.52 -15.74
C LYS A 64 3.94 -17.44 -16.77
N VAL A 65 4.16 -17.85 -18.01
CA VAL A 65 4.31 -16.93 -19.16
C VAL A 65 2.94 -16.46 -19.65
N THR A 66 2.83 -15.16 -19.92
CA THR A 66 1.69 -14.55 -20.64
C THR A 66 2.23 -13.83 -21.87
N MET A 67 1.75 -14.21 -23.06
CA MET A 67 2.25 -13.66 -24.32
C MET A 67 1.93 -12.16 -24.44
N THR A 68 2.90 -11.38 -24.92
CA THR A 68 2.74 -9.94 -25.18
C THR A 68 1.97 -9.68 -26.47
N GLY A 69 1.89 -10.66 -27.37
CA GLY A 69 1.36 -10.51 -28.73
C GLY A 69 2.33 -9.89 -29.74
N GLY A 70 3.57 -9.59 -29.33
CA GLY A 70 4.65 -9.12 -30.20
C GLY A 70 5.81 -10.13 -30.30
N ALA A 71 6.91 -9.70 -30.93
CA ALA A 71 8.12 -10.49 -31.12
C ALA A 71 9.34 -9.86 -30.41
N GLY A 72 10.16 -10.69 -29.78
CA GLY A 72 11.48 -10.30 -29.28
C GLY A 72 12.51 -10.23 -30.39
N SER A 73 13.69 -9.70 -30.07
CA SER A 73 14.83 -9.66 -30.99
C SER A 73 16.14 -9.60 -30.21
N VAL A 74 17.23 -9.92 -30.87
CA VAL A 74 18.59 -9.83 -30.35
C VAL A 74 19.34 -8.74 -31.12
N ALA A 75 20.10 -7.91 -30.41
CA ALA A 75 21.07 -6.99 -31.00
C ALA A 75 22.24 -7.76 -31.64
N VAL A 76 23.17 -7.07 -32.29
CA VAL A 76 24.39 -7.69 -32.82
C VAL A 76 25.67 -7.14 -32.17
N ASP A 77 26.71 -7.96 -32.17
CA ASP A 77 28.07 -7.57 -31.80
C ASP A 77 28.79 -6.86 -32.96
N ALA A 78 30.06 -6.49 -32.76
CA ALA A 78 30.89 -5.85 -33.79
C ALA A 78 31.16 -6.73 -35.03
N ASP A 79 30.99 -8.05 -34.93
CA ASP A 79 31.10 -9.01 -36.05
C ASP A 79 29.75 -9.22 -36.77
N GLY A 80 28.67 -8.60 -36.30
CA GLY A 80 27.30 -8.80 -36.81
C GLY A 80 26.64 -10.10 -36.34
N LYS A 81 27.17 -10.76 -35.30
CA LYS A 81 26.59 -11.97 -34.69
C LYS A 81 25.64 -11.59 -33.55
N PRO A 82 24.69 -12.46 -33.15
CA PRO A 82 23.76 -12.15 -32.06
C PRO A 82 24.46 -11.82 -30.73
N ALA A 83 24.22 -10.62 -30.20
CA ALA A 83 24.76 -10.16 -28.92
C ALA A 83 23.99 -10.77 -27.73
N THR A 84 24.24 -12.04 -27.45
CA THR A 84 23.84 -12.69 -26.19
C THR A 84 25.03 -12.74 -25.23
N PRO A 85 24.85 -12.63 -23.91
CA PRO A 85 23.59 -12.75 -23.17
C PRO A 85 22.70 -11.48 -23.11
N ASP A 86 23.22 -10.29 -23.40
CA ASP A 86 22.48 -9.02 -23.29
C ASP A 86 21.71 -8.66 -24.59
N ALA A 87 20.64 -9.41 -24.87
CA ALA A 87 19.95 -9.38 -26.16
C ALA A 87 19.32 -8.02 -26.55
N LEU A 88 19.02 -7.15 -25.59
CA LEU A 88 18.43 -5.80 -25.81
C LEU A 88 19.35 -4.66 -25.36
N ILE A 89 20.58 -4.93 -24.92
CA ILE A 89 21.62 -3.95 -24.60
C ILE A 89 21.15 -2.80 -23.69
N SER A 90 20.28 -3.09 -22.73
CA SER A 90 19.55 -2.07 -21.95
C SER A 90 19.00 -2.57 -20.62
N GLN A 91 18.62 -1.62 -19.77
CA GLN A 91 17.85 -1.86 -18.56
C GLN A 91 16.38 -1.43 -18.74
N SER A 92 15.46 -2.11 -18.05
CA SER A 92 14.03 -1.78 -18.03
C SER A 92 13.29 -2.04 -19.37
N SER A 93 13.59 -3.15 -20.05
CA SER A 93 12.81 -3.64 -21.22
C SER A 93 11.37 -4.04 -20.86
N LEU A 94 11.09 -4.25 -19.57
CA LEU A 94 9.75 -4.12 -19.00
C LEU A 94 9.74 -3.19 -17.80
N THR A 95 8.60 -2.54 -17.56
CA THR A 95 8.37 -1.69 -16.39
C THR A 95 6.96 -1.82 -15.83
N ILE A 96 6.73 -1.27 -14.64
CA ILE A 96 5.48 -1.37 -13.88
C ILE A 96 4.99 0.03 -13.52
N ALA A 97 3.74 0.34 -13.83
CA ALA A 97 3.04 1.51 -13.28
C ALA A 97 1.61 1.15 -12.90
N GLY A 98 1.21 1.47 -11.66
CA GLY A 98 -0.05 1.00 -11.12
C GLY A 98 -0.09 -0.52 -11.01
N ASN A 99 -1.19 -1.13 -11.47
CA ASN A 99 -1.34 -2.59 -11.60
C ASN A 99 -1.06 -3.06 -13.04
N ASN A 100 -0.25 -2.33 -13.80
CA ASN A 100 0.03 -2.62 -15.20
C ASN A 100 1.54 -2.84 -15.42
N ILE A 101 1.86 -3.80 -16.29
CA ILE A 101 3.19 -4.05 -16.83
C ILE A 101 3.19 -3.54 -18.27
N PHE A 102 4.26 -2.86 -18.65
CA PHE A 102 4.55 -2.46 -20.01
C PHE A 102 5.79 -3.21 -20.48
N ALA A 103 5.71 -3.84 -21.65
CA ALA A 103 6.73 -4.74 -22.17
C ALA A 103 7.05 -4.40 -23.63
N VAL A 104 8.32 -4.14 -23.93
CA VAL A 104 8.79 -3.88 -25.30
C VAL A 104 8.83 -5.16 -26.12
N ASN A 105 8.70 -5.03 -27.44
CA ASN A 105 8.82 -6.12 -28.39
C ASN A 105 9.74 -5.65 -29.53
N ALA A 106 11.04 -5.85 -29.34
CA ALA A 106 12.07 -5.32 -30.24
C ALA A 106 11.96 -5.83 -31.68
N GLY A 107 11.50 -7.08 -31.88
CA GLY A 107 11.37 -7.69 -33.20
C GLY A 107 10.09 -7.36 -33.95
N SER A 108 9.10 -6.75 -33.29
CA SER A 108 7.85 -6.28 -33.93
C SER A 108 7.65 -4.76 -33.84
N ASN A 109 8.60 -4.03 -33.27
CA ASN A 109 8.50 -2.59 -32.97
C ASN A 109 7.20 -2.20 -32.25
N THR A 110 6.79 -2.98 -31.24
CA THR A 110 5.53 -2.73 -30.50
C THR A 110 5.72 -2.65 -29.00
N LEU A 111 4.88 -1.85 -28.33
CA LEU A 111 4.69 -1.88 -26.89
C LEU A 111 3.42 -2.66 -26.54
N SER A 112 3.52 -3.56 -25.54
CA SER A 112 2.39 -4.31 -25.00
C SER A 112 2.09 -3.88 -23.57
N MET A 113 0.79 -3.82 -23.22
CA MET A 113 0.31 -3.54 -21.87
C MET A 113 -0.39 -4.77 -21.30
N LEU A 114 0.02 -5.20 -20.11
CA LEU A 114 -0.58 -6.30 -19.37
C LEU A 114 -1.08 -5.79 -18.01
N ARG A 115 -2.25 -6.24 -17.58
CA ARG A 115 -2.80 -5.97 -16.26
C ARG A 115 -2.49 -7.13 -15.32
N VAL A 116 -1.93 -6.81 -14.17
CA VAL A 116 -1.68 -7.73 -13.05
C VAL A 116 -2.99 -7.94 -12.28
N SER A 117 -3.35 -9.19 -11.99
CA SER A 117 -4.48 -9.46 -11.09
C SER A 117 -4.14 -9.12 -9.64
N ARG A 118 -5.02 -8.37 -8.98
CA ARG A 118 -4.87 -7.92 -7.59
C ARG A 118 -4.95 -9.07 -6.56
N SER A 119 -5.68 -10.13 -6.88
CA SER A 119 -5.81 -11.31 -6.03
C SER A 119 -4.68 -12.32 -6.24
N ASP A 120 -4.06 -12.32 -7.42
CA ASP A 120 -3.01 -13.26 -7.81
C ASP A 120 -2.04 -12.58 -8.80
N PRO A 121 -0.88 -12.11 -8.33
CA PRO A 121 0.05 -11.36 -9.16
C PRO A 121 0.70 -12.21 -10.27
N THR A 122 0.58 -13.54 -10.24
CA THR A 122 1.04 -14.41 -11.34
C THR A 122 0.07 -14.42 -12.53
N LYS A 123 -1.17 -13.97 -12.34
CA LYS A 123 -2.19 -13.91 -13.40
C LYS A 123 -2.14 -12.56 -14.09
N LEU A 124 -1.51 -12.54 -15.27
CA LEU A 124 -1.50 -11.40 -16.17
C LEU A 124 -2.59 -11.51 -17.24
N GLN A 125 -3.08 -10.37 -17.73
CA GLN A 125 -4.00 -10.28 -18.86
C GLN A 125 -3.58 -9.16 -19.80
N MET A 126 -3.43 -9.44 -21.10
CA MET A 126 -3.25 -8.40 -22.13
C MET A 126 -4.39 -7.38 -22.11
N VAL A 127 -4.05 -6.09 -22.19
CA VAL A 127 -5.02 -4.99 -22.28
C VAL A 127 -4.90 -4.34 -23.66
N GLY A 128 -5.92 -4.55 -24.49
CA GLY A 128 -5.88 -4.12 -25.89
C GLY A 128 -4.95 -4.98 -26.76
N LYS A 129 -4.50 -4.41 -27.87
CA LYS A 129 -3.49 -4.99 -28.78
C LYS A 129 -2.15 -4.27 -28.58
N PRO A 130 -1.01 -4.88 -28.96
CA PRO A 130 0.27 -4.17 -29.00
C PRO A 130 0.17 -2.93 -29.90
N VAL A 131 0.73 -1.81 -29.45
CA VAL A 131 0.75 -0.55 -30.18
C VAL A 131 2.10 -0.38 -30.87
N GLN A 132 2.08 0.10 -32.12
CA GLN A 132 3.28 0.37 -32.91
C GLN A 132 4.09 1.52 -32.30
N VAL A 133 5.39 1.30 -32.13
CA VAL A 133 6.38 2.30 -31.72
C VAL A 133 7.00 2.90 -32.99
N PRO A 134 7.10 4.24 -33.13
CA PRO A 134 7.67 4.86 -34.34
C PRO A 134 9.17 4.62 -34.52
N GLY A 135 9.88 4.36 -33.41
CA GLY A 135 11.28 3.95 -33.39
C GLY A 135 11.46 2.46 -33.68
N GLU A 136 12.67 2.10 -34.09
CA GLU A 136 13.03 0.71 -34.42
C GLU A 136 13.86 0.08 -33.31
N PHE A 137 13.64 -1.21 -33.06
CA PHE A 137 14.25 -1.95 -31.95
C PHE A 137 13.98 -1.26 -30.59
N PRO A 138 12.71 -1.15 -30.15
CA PRO A 138 12.37 -0.67 -28.81
C PRO A 138 12.96 -1.62 -27.76
N ASN A 139 13.84 -1.09 -26.91
CA ASN A 139 14.63 -1.88 -25.98
C ASN A 139 14.38 -1.52 -24.50
N THR A 140 13.92 -0.31 -24.19
CA THR A 140 13.66 0.15 -22.82
C THR A 140 12.33 0.91 -22.69
N VAL A 141 11.68 0.82 -21.53
CA VAL A 141 10.39 1.46 -21.25
C VAL A 141 10.30 2.02 -19.82
N ALA A 142 9.72 3.21 -19.71
CA ALA A 142 9.39 3.92 -18.48
C ALA A 142 7.89 4.23 -18.45
N ALA A 143 7.25 4.14 -17.29
CA ALA A 143 5.84 4.48 -17.13
C ALA A 143 5.62 5.31 -15.86
N SER A 144 4.87 6.39 -16.02
CA SER A 144 4.48 7.33 -14.99
C SER A 144 3.04 7.02 -14.55
N ALA A 145 2.88 6.61 -13.28
CA ALA A 145 1.57 6.28 -12.72
C ALA A 145 0.76 7.53 -12.38
N LYS A 146 1.43 8.63 -12.00
CA LYS A 146 0.84 9.94 -11.66
C LYS A 146 0.22 10.60 -12.89
N ASN A 147 0.93 10.56 -14.01
CA ASN A 147 0.55 11.27 -15.23
C ASN A 147 -0.20 10.39 -16.25
N GLY A 148 -0.16 9.06 -16.10
CA GLY A 148 -0.78 8.12 -17.04
C GLY A 148 -0.06 8.05 -18.38
N VAL A 149 1.26 8.28 -18.39
CA VAL A 149 2.13 8.32 -19.58
C VAL A 149 3.13 7.17 -19.55
N VAL A 150 3.36 6.52 -20.67
CA VAL A 150 4.41 5.51 -20.87
C VAL A 150 5.28 5.93 -22.04
N CYS A 151 6.60 5.83 -21.89
CA CYS A 151 7.59 6.23 -22.89
C CYS A 151 8.53 5.06 -23.19
N VAL A 152 8.88 4.90 -24.46
CA VAL A 152 9.69 3.81 -25.00
C VAL A 152 10.92 4.38 -25.66
N GLY A 153 12.10 3.95 -25.20
CA GLY A 153 13.36 4.16 -25.88
C GLY A 153 13.58 3.09 -26.96
N SER A 154 14.02 3.52 -28.13
CA SER A 154 14.35 2.69 -29.28
C SER A 154 15.76 3.02 -29.75
N THR A 155 16.54 2.01 -30.17
CA THR A 155 17.97 2.19 -30.47
C THR A 155 18.43 1.69 -31.83
N GLY A 156 17.52 1.19 -32.68
CA GLY A 156 17.83 0.77 -34.05
C GLY A 156 18.03 1.95 -35.01
N ALA A 157 17.87 1.71 -36.31
CA ALA A 157 18.05 2.72 -37.36
C ALA A 157 17.11 3.95 -37.23
N LYS A 158 16.00 3.80 -36.51
CA LYS A 158 15.18 4.92 -36.00
C LYS A 158 15.28 4.98 -34.48
N ALA A 159 16.39 5.52 -33.98
CA ALA A 159 16.64 5.69 -32.56
C ALA A 159 15.96 6.96 -31.99
N GLY A 160 15.55 6.90 -30.73
CA GLY A 160 14.87 8.00 -30.04
C GLY A 160 13.82 7.53 -29.04
N VAL A 161 13.02 8.48 -28.55
CA VAL A 161 11.99 8.26 -27.53
C VAL A 161 10.61 8.70 -28.03
N SER A 162 9.62 7.83 -27.87
CA SER A 162 8.21 8.13 -28.14
C SER A 162 7.36 7.70 -26.96
N CYS A 163 6.25 8.40 -26.72
CA CYS A 163 5.38 8.22 -25.56
C CYS A 163 3.92 8.00 -25.98
N SER A 164 3.15 7.34 -25.11
CA SER A 164 1.69 7.17 -25.23
C SER A 164 1.05 7.43 -23.88
N SER A 165 -0.20 7.89 -23.88
CA SER A 165 -1.04 7.76 -22.68
C SER A 165 -1.49 6.31 -22.50
N PHE A 166 -1.80 5.92 -21.25
CA PHE A 166 -2.37 4.63 -20.93
C PHE A 166 -3.54 4.75 -19.95
N SER A 167 -4.49 3.81 -20.04
CA SER A 167 -5.71 3.82 -19.25
C SER A 167 -6.17 2.38 -18.93
N ARG A 168 -7.34 2.22 -18.31
CA ARG A 168 -7.93 0.87 -18.12
C ARG A 168 -8.30 0.20 -19.45
N GLN A 169 -8.47 0.99 -20.51
CA GLN A 169 -8.84 0.56 -21.85
C GLN A 169 -7.62 0.09 -22.67
N GLY A 170 -6.40 0.40 -22.20
CA GLY A 170 -5.14 0.04 -22.85
C GLY A 170 -4.27 1.26 -23.15
N LEU A 171 -3.35 1.06 -24.09
CA LEU A 171 -2.49 2.09 -24.69
C LEU A 171 -3.27 2.89 -25.74
N SER A 172 -3.00 4.19 -25.80
CA SER A 172 -3.33 5.04 -26.95
C SER A 172 -2.34 4.79 -28.11
N ALA A 173 -2.46 5.53 -29.21
CA ALA A 173 -1.37 5.60 -30.19
C ALA A 173 -0.16 6.31 -29.58
N MET A 174 1.04 5.88 -29.98
CA MET A 174 2.29 6.56 -29.65
C MET A 174 2.37 7.92 -30.36
N ASP A 175 3.01 8.89 -29.72
CA ASP A 175 3.27 10.22 -30.26
C ASP A 175 4.49 10.24 -31.22
N GLU A 176 4.86 11.42 -31.72
CA GLU A 176 6.04 11.57 -32.58
C GLU A 176 7.34 11.13 -31.88
N LEU A 177 8.22 10.48 -32.65
CA LEU A 177 9.57 10.15 -32.19
C LEU A 177 10.35 11.43 -31.88
N ARG A 178 10.94 11.53 -30.69
CA ARG A 178 11.99 12.49 -30.34
C ARG A 178 13.31 11.84 -30.77
N PRO A 179 13.91 12.25 -31.91
CA PRO A 179 15.00 11.50 -32.51
C PRO A 179 16.30 11.67 -31.71
N ILE A 180 17.04 10.57 -31.63
CA ILE A 180 18.43 10.58 -31.18
C ILE A 180 19.24 9.97 -32.32
N ASP A 181 20.09 10.78 -32.96
CA ASP A 181 20.92 10.31 -34.06
C ASP A 181 22.10 9.50 -33.51
N LEU A 182 22.07 8.19 -33.74
CA LEU A 182 23.09 7.23 -33.33
C LEU A 182 23.80 6.59 -34.53
N GLY A 183 23.36 6.84 -35.77
CA GLY A 183 23.87 6.14 -36.96
C GLY A 183 23.71 4.61 -36.94
N GLN A 184 22.77 4.07 -36.14
CA GLN A 184 22.60 2.63 -35.90
C GLN A 184 21.91 1.88 -37.05
N THR A 185 21.99 0.55 -37.00
CA THR A 185 21.26 -0.37 -37.88
C THR A 185 20.09 -1.02 -37.14
N THR A 186 19.28 -1.85 -37.83
CA THR A 186 18.25 -2.69 -37.20
C THR A 186 18.41 -4.13 -37.67
N PRO A 187 18.81 -5.10 -36.82
CA PRO A 187 19.17 -4.93 -35.40
C PRO A 187 20.35 -3.97 -35.17
N PRO A 188 20.42 -3.30 -34.00
CA PRO A 188 21.51 -2.39 -33.65
C PRO A 188 22.78 -3.17 -33.28
N ALA A 189 23.95 -2.54 -33.49
CA ALA A 189 25.23 -3.04 -33.00
C ALA A 189 25.53 -2.44 -31.61
N GLY A 190 25.94 -3.26 -30.64
CA GLY A 190 26.13 -2.82 -29.26
C GLY A 190 27.19 -3.62 -28.49
N PRO A 191 27.41 -3.32 -27.19
CA PRO A 191 26.56 -2.47 -26.34
C PRO A 191 26.90 -0.97 -26.34
N THR A 192 27.96 -0.51 -27.01
CA THR A 192 28.27 0.93 -27.15
C THR A 192 27.28 1.65 -28.08
N ASN A 193 27.35 2.99 -28.15
CA ASN A 193 26.60 3.83 -29.11
C ASN A 193 25.09 3.52 -29.22
N THR A 194 24.43 3.24 -28.08
CA THR A 194 23.03 2.81 -28.02
C THR A 194 22.31 3.36 -26.80
N LEU A 195 20.98 3.48 -26.91
CA LEU A 195 20.10 3.98 -25.86
C LEU A 195 19.96 2.89 -24.76
N SER A 196 20.39 3.18 -23.53
CA SER A 196 20.51 2.18 -22.44
C SER A 196 19.30 2.10 -21.54
N GLN A 197 18.67 3.23 -21.20
CA GLN A 197 17.47 3.24 -20.36
C GLN A 197 16.66 4.52 -20.52
N VAL A 198 15.33 4.41 -20.47
CA VAL A 198 14.43 5.53 -20.10
C VAL A 198 13.90 5.34 -18.67
N LEU A 199 13.75 6.43 -17.92
CA LEU A 199 13.17 6.44 -16.57
C LEU A 199 12.58 7.81 -16.21
N PHE A 200 11.53 7.85 -15.39
CA PHE A 200 11.02 9.11 -14.84
C PHE A 200 11.78 9.50 -13.55
N SER A 201 11.80 10.80 -13.24
CA SER A 201 12.16 11.32 -11.91
C SER A 201 11.21 10.80 -10.82
N GLU A 202 11.58 10.87 -9.54
CA GLU A 202 10.77 10.34 -8.43
C GLU A 202 9.40 11.02 -8.29
N ASP A 203 9.35 12.31 -8.57
CA ASP A 203 8.11 13.10 -8.62
C ASP A 203 7.35 12.97 -9.95
N GLU A 204 7.89 12.20 -10.90
CA GLU A 204 7.43 12.00 -12.27
C GLU A 204 7.25 13.33 -13.06
N SER A 205 8.03 14.38 -12.77
CA SER A 205 8.01 15.65 -13.51
C SER A 205 8.99 15.71 -14.69
N MET A 206 9.98 14.82 -14.75
CA MET A 206 10.97 14.73 -15.83
C MET A 206 11.10 13.30 -16.34
N LEU A 207 11.38 13.15 -17.63
CA LEU A 207 11.83 11.91 -18.26
C LEU A 207 13.34 12.00 -18.52
N PHE A 208 14.09 11.05 -17.98
CA PHE A 208 15.51 10.85 -18.22
C PHE A 208 15.71 9.74 -19.27
N THR A 209 16.65 9.96 -20.18
CA THR A 209 17.03 9.03 -21.25
C THR A 209 18.55 8.91 -21.26
N MET A 210 19.06 7.72 -20.98
CA MET A 210 20.49 7.42 -20.95
C MET A 210 20.95 6.89 -22.32
N VAL A 211 22.07 7.41 -22.81
CA VAL A 211 22.70 7.02 -24.08
C VAL A 211 24.17 6.70 -23.83
N LYS A 212 24.58 5.49 -24.21
CA LYS A 212 25.97 5.02 -24.09
C LYS A 212 26.81 5.62 -25.22
N GLY A 213 27.99 6.11 -24.88
CA GLY A 213 29.00 6.47 -25.85
C GLY A 213 29.68 5.26 -26.49
N ASP A 214 30.73 5.55 -27.24
CA ASP A 214 31.73 4.60 -27.70
C ASP A 214 33.13 5.25 -27.57
N PRO A 215 33.84 4.95 -26.46
CA PRO A 215 35.18 5.52 -26.23
C PRO A 215 36.21 5.13 -27.29
N ALA A 216 36.04 4.01 -28.01
CA ALA A 216 37.00 3.55 -29.02
C ALA A 216 36.99 4.45 -30.27
N VAL A 217 35.89 5.16 -30.53
CA VAL A 217 35.74 6.15 -31.62
C VAL A 217 35.59 7.58 -31.10
N ASN A 218 35.97 7.84 -29.84
CA ASN A 218 35.88 9.16 -29.19
C ASN A 218 34.46 9.76 -29.18
N ASN A 219 33.44 8.90 -28.99
CA ASN A 219 32.05 9.29 -28.79
C ASN A 219 31.70 9.18 -27.30
N THR A 220 31.31 10.27 -26.65
CA THR A 220 30.95 10.28 -25.22
C THR A 220 29.45 10.11 -25.05
N GLY A 221 29.04 9.26 -24.11
CA GLY A 221 27.63 9.11 -23.74
C GLY A 221 27.02 10.38 -23.16
N PHE A 222 25.70 10.40 -23.05
CA PHE A 222 24.96 11.52 -22.48
C PHE A 222 23.67 11.07 -21.81
N ILE A 223 23.16 11.93 -20.95
CA ILE A 223 21.79 11.91 -20.46
C ILE A 223 20.99 13.01 -21.18
N SER A 224 19.81 12.64 -21.65
CA SER A 224 18.79 13.53 -22.20
C SER A 224 17.66 13.66 -21.17
N VAL A 225 17.29 14.89 -20.85
CA VAL A 225 16.27 15.23 -19.85
C VAL A 225 15.17 16.07 -20.50
N ALA A 226 13.93 15.57 -20.48
CA ALA A 226 12.76 16.26 -21.01
C ALA A 226 11.68 16.42 -19.93
N ASN A 227 11.07 17.60 -19.83
CA ASN A 227 10.01 17.87 -18.87
C ASN A 227 8.70 17.15 -19.21
N VAL A 228 7.90 16.84 -18.18
CA VAL A 228 6.50 16.43 -18.31
C VAL A 228 5.63 17.67 -18.16
N GLU A 229 5.00 18.08 -19.26
CA GLU A 229 4.18 19.27 -19.37
C GLU A 229 2.69 18.94 -19.26
N MET A 230 1.91 19.83 -18.62
CA MET A 230 0.46 19.70 -18.50
C MET A 230 -0.25 20.59 -19.51
N ASN A 231 -0.80 19.98 -20.57
CA ASN A 231 -1.54 20.67 -21.63
C ASN A 231 -3.04 20.35 -21.52
N ASN A 232 -3.87 21.36 -21.19
CA ASN A 232 -5.32 21.21 -20.99
C ASN A 232 -5.71 20.08 -20.01
N GLY A 233 -4.92 19.88 -18.95
CA GLY A 233 -5.14 18.80 -17.97
C GLY A 233 -4.66 17.41 -18.40
N VAL A 234 -4.04 17.29 -19.58
CA VAL A 234 -3.40 16.06 -20.07
C VAL A 234 -1.88 16.22 -19.98
N ALA A 235 -1.20 15.24 -19.39
CA ALA A 235 0.25 15.22 -19.32
C ALA A 235 0.87 14.72 -20.63
N ALA A 236 1.96 15.34 -21.05
CA ALA A 236 2.79 14.90 -22.19
C ALA A 236 4.27 15.17 -21.90
N VAL A 237 5.18 14.34 -22.41
CA VAL A 237 6.62 14.64 -22.35
C VAL A 237 6.96 15.66 -23.44
N SER A 238 7.73 16.68 -23.09
CA SER A 238 8.17 17.73 -24.02
C SER A 238 8.84 17.15 -25.26
N LYS A 239 8.78 17.90 -26.37
CA LYS A 239 9.55 17.58 -27.59
C LYS A 239 10.99 18.10 -27.53
N GLN A 240 11.32 18.94 -26.55
CA GLN A 240 12.66 19.46 -26.32
C GLN A 240 13.31 18.75 -25.13
N ASP A 241 14.60 18.50 -25.24
CA ASP A 241 15.41 17.87 -24.20
C ASP A 241 16.72 18.64 -23.97
N ALA A 242 17.13 18.76 -22.71
CA ALA A 242 18.49 19.15 -22.35
C ALA A 242 19.39 17.93 -22.42
N ARG A 243 20.53 18.03 -23.11
CA ARG A 243 21.53 16.95 -23.20
C ARG A 243 22.79 17.35 -22.44
N SER A 244 23.24 16.47 -21.57
CA SER A 244 24.47 16.66 -20.80
C SER A 244 25.33 15.40 -20.86
N SER A 245 26.65 15.56 -20.96
CA SER A 245 27.63 14.48 -20.76
C SER A 245 28.35 14.73 -19.42
N PRO A 246 27.86 14.15 -18.30
CA PRO A 246 28.43 14.42 -16.97
C PRO A 246 29.92 14.06 -16.90
N GLU A 247 30.71 14.90 -16.23
CA GLU A 247 32.17 14.83 -16.28
C GLU A 247 32.73 13.45 -15.88
N GLY A 248 33.50 12.88 -16.80
CA GLY A 248 34.14 11.58 -16.65
C GLY A 248 33.17 10.41 -16.49
N THR A 249 32.00 10.51 -17.14
CA THR A 249 31.16 9.39 -17.59
C THR A 249 31.38 9.15 -19.08
N ALA A 250 31.07 7.96 -19.57
CA ALA A 250 31.28 7.56 -20.96
C ALA A 250 30.25 6.52 -21.46
N VAL A 251 29.96 5.47 -20.68
CA VAL A 251 29.14 4.32 -21.11
C VAL A 251 28.01 4.06 -20.10
N LEU A 252 27.22 5.11 -19.86
CA LEU A 252 26.07 5.10 -18.93
C LEU A 252 25.04 4.03 -19.29
N PHE A 253 24.87 3.01 -18.46
CA PHE A 253 23.95 1.89 -18.71
C PHE A 253 22.71 1.96 -17.82
N GLY A 254 22.72 1.24 -16.69
CA GLY A 254 21.57 0.98 -15.84
C GLY A 254 21.45 2.08 -14.81
N SER A 255 20.25 2.64 -14.70
CA SER A 255 19.98 3.82 -13.90
C SER A 255 18.75 3.66 -13.02
N GLN A 256 18.81 4.22 -11.81
CA GLN A 256 17.67 4.33 -10.91
C GLN A 256 17.74 5.63 -10.11
N VAL A 257 16.60 6.31 -9.98
CA VAL A 257 16.48 7.51 -9.13
C VAL A 257 16.74 7.13 -7.67
N ILE A 258 17.55 7.91 -6.97
CA ILE A 258 17.86 7.74 -5.56
C ILE A 258 16.67 8.25 -4.74
N PRO A 259 15.96 7.39 -3.97
CA PRO A 259 14.73 7.78 -3.30
C PRO A 259 14.88 8.95 -2.32
N GLY A 260 13.94 9.89 -2.36
CA GLY A 260 13.94 11.14 -1.60
C GLY A 260 14.82 12.25 -2.21
N THR A 261 15.22 12.17 -3.48
CA THR A 261 16.20 13.10 -4.10
C THR A 261 15.95 13.37 -5.59
N SER A 262 16.60 14.40 -6.12
CA SER A 262 16.73 14.68 -7.56
C SER A 262 17.83 13.87 -8.27
N LYS A 263 18.52 12.96 -7.57
CA LYS A 263 19.73 12.30 -8.05
C LYS A 263 19.44 10.95 -8.68
N VAL A 264 20.28 10.54 -9.62
CA VAL A 264 20.22 9.24 -10.29
C VAL A 264 21.50 8.48 -10.02
N PHE A 265 21.39 7.28 -9.47
CA PHE A 265 22.50 6.32 -9.48
C PHE A 265 22.53 5.66 -10.86
N ALA A 266 23.65 5.76 -11.57
CA ALA A 266 23.84 5.21 -12.90
C ALA A 266 25.13 4.39 -12.96
N THR A 267 25.08 3.18 -13.48
CA THR A 267 26.29 2.41 -13.81
C THR A 267 26.97 2.99 -15.05
N ASP A 268 28.29 2.84 -15.10
CA ASP A 268 29.08 3.14 -16.28
C ASP A 268 30.02 1.96 -16.56
N ALA A 269 29.83 1.33 -17.71
CA ALA A 269 30.56 0.13 -18.08
C ALA A 269 32.07 0.36 -18.28
N SER A 270 32.55 1.61 -18.28
CA SER A 270 33.98 1.93 -18.39
C SER A 270 34.72 2.15 -17.07
N PHE A 271 34.03 2.25 -15.92
CA PHE A 271 34.71 2.25 -14.60
C PHE A 271 33.92 1.66 -13.42
N GLY A 272 32.58 1.68 -13.42
CA GLY A 272 31.78 1.23 -12.27
C GLY A 272 30.41 1.89 -12.20
N ALA A 273 30.27 2.91 -11.36
CA ALA A 273 29.04 3.70 -11.24
C ALA A 273 29.27 5.16 -10.84
N ALA A 274 28.35 6.03 -11.24
CA ALA A 274 28.28 7.44 -10.90
C ALA A 274 26.95 7.79 -10.22
N ILE A 275 26.97 8.86 -9.43
CA ILE A 275 25.75 9.54 -9.00
C ILE A 275 25.65 10.83 -9.82
N LEU A 276 24.56 10.97 -10.54
CA LEU A 276 24.24 12.12 -11.37
C LEU A 276 23.28 13.04 -10.61
N ASP A 277 23.56 14.34 -10.58
CA ASP A 277 22.67 15.37 -10.05
C ASP A 277 21.99 16.09 -11.21
N VAL A 278 20.67 16.04 -11.28
CA VAL A 278 19.88 16.71 -12.32
C VAL A 278 19.25 17.98 -11.75
N ASN A 279 19.56 19.12 -12.37
CA ASN A 279 18.98 20.40 -12.00
C ASN A 279 17.52 20.47 -12.51
N PRO A 280 16.51 20.59 -11.64
CA PRO A 280 15.10 20.58 -12.05
C PRO A 280 14.68 21.83 -12.85
N ASN A 281 15.48 22.91 -12.84
CA ASN A 281 15.18 24.15 -13.55
C ASN A 281 15.85 24.23 -14.93
N SER A 282 17.13 23.83 -15.05
CA SER A 282 17.86 23.84 -16.33
C SER A 282 17.79 22.50 -17.09
N CYS A 283 17.31 21.43 -16.43
CA CYS A 283 17.36 20.05 -16.91
C CYS A 283 18.79 19.52 -17.17
N GLU A 284 19.83 20.26 -16.82
CA GLU A 284 21.22 19.83 -16.97
C GLU A 284 21.61 18.81 -15.89
N ALA A 285 22.43 17.84 -16.27
CA ALA A 285 22.94 16.82 -15.36
C ALA A 285 24.45 16.93 -15.17
N THR A 286 24.91 16.77 -13.92
CA THR A 286 26.32 16.83 -13.53
C THR A 286 26.72 15.62 -12.69
N THR A 287 28.01 15.31 -12.64
CA THR A 287 28.54 14.20 -11.82
C THR A 287 28.70 14.65 -10.38
N ALA A 288 27.93 14.08 -9.45
CA ALA A 288 28.05 14.33 -8.01
C ALA A 288 29.11 13.43 -7.35
N ALA A 289 29.19 12.16 -7.77
CA ALA A 289 30.16 11.20 -7.27
C ALA A 289 30.45 10.09 -8.29
N LYS A 290 31.56 9.37 -8.11
CA LYS A 290 31.95 8.20 -8.92
C LYS A 290 32.67 7.17 -8.05
N GLY A 291 32.33 5.90 -8.24
CA GLY A 291 33.04 4.76 -7.66
C GLY A 291 33.45 3.77 -8.73
N ALA A 292 34.71 3.32 -8.66
CA ALA A 292 35.23 2.28 -9.54
C ALA A 292 34.92 0.90 -8.96
N VAL A 293 34.58 -0.07 -9.82
CA VAL A 293 34.35 -1.47 -9.44
C VAL A 293 35.55 -2.29 -9.90
N GLU A 294 36.38 -2.75 -8.95
CA GLU A 294 37.67 -3.36 -9.30
C GLU A 294 37.51 -4.61 -10.17
N GLY A 295 38.23 -4.63 -11.29
CA GLY A 295 38.23 -5.73 -12.24
C GLY A 295 36.92 -5.94 -13.01
N GLN A 296 35.98 -4.99 -13.03
CA GLN A 296 34.78 -5.12 -13.89
C GLN A 296 35.15 -5.48 -15.35
N THR A 297 34.22 -6.17 -16.01
CA THR A 297 34.25 -6.47 -17.45
C THR A 297 33.23 -5.60 -18.17
N ALA A 298 32.00 -5.51 -17.66
CA ALA A 298 31.05 -4.45 -17.96
C ALA A 298 29.97 -4.36 -16.87
N THR A 299 30.14 -3.49 -15.88
CA THR A 299 29.10 -3.21 -14.87
C THR A 299 27.92 -2.48 -15.51
N CYS A 300 26.74 -3.11 -15.54
CA CYS A 300 25.64 -2.66 -16.39
C CYS A 300 24.31 -2.47 -15.64
N TRP A 301 23.75 -3.46 -14.95
CA TRP A 301 22.43 -3.31 -14.30
C TRP A 301 22.53 -2.82 -12.86
N VAL A 302 21.47 -2.18 -12.38
CA VAL A 302 21.34 -1.67 -11.01
C VAL A 302 19.94 -1.92 -10.43
N ALA A 303 19.88 -2.25 -9.14
CA ALA A 303 18.68 -2.07 -8.33
C ALA A 303 19.02 -1.48 -6.95
N ILE A 304 18.23 -0.51 -6.51
CA ILE A 304 18.32 0.08 -5.17
C ILE A 304 17.50 -0.74 -4.18
N SER A 305 18.14 -1.19 -3.10
CA SER A 305 17.52 -2.00 -2.05
C SER A 305 16.92 -1.13 -0.94
N PRO A 306 15.62 -1.25 -0.63
CA PRO A 306 14.99 -0.50 0.46
C PRO A 306 15.40 -1.00 1.86
N ALA A 307 15.91 -2.22 1.99
CA ALA A 307 16.37 -2.79 3.26
C ALA A 307 17.73 -2.25 3.68
N THR A 308 18.66 -2.12 2.72
CA THR A 308 20.06 -1.72 2.96
C THR A 308 20.31 -0.24 2.67
N LYS A 309 19.45 0.39 1.85
CA LYS A 309 19.62 1.76 1.32
C LYS A 309 20.90 1.94 0.50
N SER A 310 21.27 0.89 -0.21
CA SER A 310 22.42 0.82 -1.12
C SER A 310 21.95 0.45 -2.53
N ALA A 311 22.76 0.78 -3.53
CA ALA A 311 22.62 0.22 -4.87
C ALA A 311 23.29 -1.15 -4.90
N PHE A 312 22.69 -2.09 -5.61
CA PHE A 312 23.35 -3.33 -6.04
C PHE A 312 23.54 -3.26 -7.55
N VAL A 313 24.69 -3.69 -8.04
CA VAL A 313 25.03 -3.70 -9.47
C VAL A 313 25.58 -5.06 -9.91
N THR A 314 25.38 -5.41 -11.18
CA THR A 314 25.88 -6.65 -11.80
C THR A 314 26.68 -6.40 -13.06
N ASP A 315 27.45 -7.42 -13.44
CA ASP A 315 28.33 -7.46 -14.59
C ASP A 315 27.97 -8.65 -15.48
N VAL A 316 27.86 -8.41 -16.79
CA VAL A 316 27.50 -9.44 -17.77
C VAL A 316 28.56 -10.55 -17.88
N GLY A 317 29.83 -10.21 -17.63
CA GLY A 317 30.99 -11.11 -17.74
C GLY A 317 31.50 -11.64 -16.40
N ARG A 318 30.88 -11.28 -15.27
CA ARG A 318 31.26 -11.76 -13.94
C ARG A 318 30.06 -12.13 -13.09
N ASN A 319 30.06 -13.37 -12.63
CA ASN A 319 29.04 -13.91 -11.73
C ASN A 319 29.28 -13.47 -10.26
N ARG A 320 29.09 -12.17 -10.01
CA ARG A 320 29.09 -11.55 -8.68
C ARG A 320 28.04 -10.44 -8.61
N VAL A 321 27.61 -10.11 -7.40
CA VAL A 321 26.81 -8.91 -7.11
C VAL A 321 27.66 -7.96 -6.28
N VAL A 322 27.69 -6.68 -6.66
CA VAL A 322 28.46 -5.63 -5.97
C VAL A 322 27.48 -4.66 -5.32
N GLU A 323 27.66 -4.39 -4.03
CA GLU A 323 26.90 -3.38 -3.29
C GLU A 323 27.67 -2.06 -3.27
N MET A 324 26.98 -0.95 -3.53
CA MET A 324 27.56 0.39 -3.65
C MET A 324 26.73 1.43 -2.88
N SER A 325 27.43 2.40 -2.31
CA SER A 325 26.87 3.52 -1.55
C SER A 325 26.03 4.45 -2.43
N LEU A 326 24.88 4.91 -1.92
CA LEU A 326 24.06 5.94 -2.57
C LEU A 326 24.52 7.37 -2.28
N ASP A 327 25.51 7.56 -1.40
CA ASP A 327 26.02 8.88 -1.02
C ASP A 327 27.22 9.29 -1.88
N ASP A 328 28.11 8.34 -2.20
CA ASP A 328 29.40 8.58 -2.88
C ASP A 328 29.77 7.55 -3.97
N ALA A 329 28.89 6.60 -4.27
CA ALA A 329 29.13 5.45 -5.17
C ALA A 329 30.29 4.53 -4.75
N SER A 330 30.85 4.63 -3.55
CA SER A 330 31.91 3.71 -3.08
C SER A 330 31.41 2.26 -3.02
N VAL A 331 32.28 1.28 -3.29
CA VAL A 331 31.97 -0.15 -3.12
C VAL A 331 31.90 -0.47 -1.63
N VAL A 332 30.79 -1.05 -1.21
CA VAL A 332 30.49 -1.44 0.17
C VAL A 332 30.80 -2.91 0.42
N SER A 333 30.36 -3.78 -0.49
CA SER A 333 30.59 -5.22 -0.41
C SER A 333 30.57 -5.87 -1.79
N GLU A 334 31.19 -7.04 -1.92
CA GLU A 334 31.05 -7.91 -3.09
C GLU A 334 30.65 -9.31 -2.63
N LEU A 335 29.69 -9.91 -3.34
CA LEU A 335 29.29 -11.29 -3.16
C LEU A 335 29.62 -12.07 -4.44
N ASP A 336 30.61 -12.96 -4.35
CA ASP A 336 30.89 -13.96 -5.38
C ASP A 336 29.76 -14.99 -5.42
N LEU A 337 29.29 -15.30 -6.64
CA LEU A 337 28.18 -16.21 -6.91
C LEU A 337 28.60 -17.34 -7.86
N THR A 338 29.89 -17.44 -8.24
CA THR A 338 30.43 -18.49 -9.13
C THR A 338 30.08 -19.92 -8.73
N CYS A 339 29.77 -20.17 -7.45
CA CYS A 339 29.32 -21.45 -6.94
C CYS A 339 27.99 -21.97 -7.53
N ASN A 340 27.15 -21.12 -8.14
CA ASN A 340 25.93 -21.55 -8.82
C ASN A 340 26.14 -21.96 -10.30
N GLY A 341 27.32 -21.69 -10.88
CA GLY A 341 27.64 -22.02 -12.28
C GLY A 341 27.06 -21.08 -13.35
N ASP A 342 26.40 -19.97 -12.97
CA ASP A 342 25.93 -18.96 -13.92
C ASP A 342 27.13 -18.29 -14.64
N PRO A 343 27.02 -17.96 -15.95
CA PRO A 343 28.09 -17.32 -16.71
C PRO A 343 28.31 -15.84 -16.35
N GLY A 344 27.35 -15.20 -15.70
CA GLY A 344 27.26 -13.76 -15.45
C GLY A 344 25.82 -13.35 -15.16
N LEU A 345 25.59 -12.10 -14.76
CA LEU A 345 24.30 -11.63 -14.26
C LEU A 345 23.83 -10.38 -14.99
N ILE A 346 22.58 -10.41 -15.45
CA ILE A 346 21.87 -9.28 -16.08
C ILE A 346 20.58 -9.00 -15.32
N ASP A 347 20.16 -7.75 -15.26
CA ASP A 347 18.98 -7.28 -14.54
C ASP A 347 18.93 -7.59 -13.03
N LEU A 348 18.46 -6.60 -12.27
CA LEU A 348 18.28 -6.67 -10.83
C LEU A 348 16.90 -6.17 -10.43
N ALA A 349 16.34 -6.75 -9.38
CA ALA A 349 15.16 -6.22 -8.71
C ALA A 349 15.30 -6.40 -7.19
N ALA A 350 14.97 -5.38 -6.41
CA ALA A 350 14.99 -5.44 -4.94
C ALA A 350 13.59 -5.29 -4.36
N SER A 351 13.23 -6.11 -3.36
CA SER A 351 11.94 -6.00 -2.67
C SER A 351 11.97 -6.54 -1.26
N GLY A 352 11.40 -5.79 -0.32
CA GLY A 352 11.48 -6.14 1.10
C GLY A 352 12.93 -6.28 1.53
N ASN A 353 13.30 -7.48 1.99
CA ASN A 353 14.66 -7.83 2.42
C ASN A 353 15.44 -8.65 1.38
N PHE A 354 15.00 -8.69 0.12
CA PHE A 354 15.55 -9.58 -0.91
C PHE A 354 15.98 -8.85 -2.17
N LEU A 355 17.06 -9.33 -2.77
CA LEU A 355 17.48 -9.00 -4.13
C LEU A 355 17.28 -10.23 -5.03
N TYR A 356 16.84 -9.97 -6.25
CA TYR A 356 16.71 -10.95 -7.32
C TYR A 356 17.70 -10.55 -8.41
N ALA A 357 18.57 -11.47 -8.83
CA ALA A 357 19.52 -11.29 -9.92
C ALA A 357 19.29 -12.36 -10.99
N LEU A 358 19.08 -11.93 -12.23
CA LEU A 358 18.81 -12.85 -13.34
C LEU A 358 20.14 -13.25 -14.00
N SER A 359 20.28 -14.52 -14.35
CA SER A 359 21.19 -14.97 -15.38
C SER A 359 20.35 -15.49 -16.54
N PRO A 360 20.59 -15.05 -17.79
CA PRO A 360 19.93 -15.66 -18.94
C PRO A 360 20.57 -17.02 -19.28
N GLY A 361 21.72 -17.35 -18.71
CA GLY A 361 22.53 -18.47 -19.18
C GLY A 361 23.13 -18.20 -20.56
N ASN A 362 23.55 -19.25 -21.26
CA ASN A 362 24.33 -19.16 -22.50
C ASN A 362 23.99 -20.26 -23.52
N GLY A 363 22.84 -20.92 -23.36
CA GLY A 363 22.42 -22.06 -24.20
C GLY A 363 22.98 -23.41 -23.75
N THR A 364 24.04 -23.44 -22.91
CA THR A 364 24.46 -24.66 -22.19
C THR A 364 24.05 -24.61 -20.71
N THR A 365 24.26 -23.49 -20.04
CA THR A 365 23.65 -23.15 -18.76
C THR A 365 22.24 -22.61 -19.01
N GLN A 366 21.26 -23.06 -18.22
CA GLN A 366 19.88 -22.56 -18.28
C GLN A 366 19.81 -21.10 -17.79
N ALA A 367 18.74 -20.39 -18.19
CA ALA A 367 18.39 -19.15 -17.51
C ALA A 367 17.97 -19.46 -16.06
N ALA A 368 18.35 -18.60 -15.12
CA ALA A 368 18.09 -18.77 -13.69
C ALA A 368 17.92 -17.41 -12.98
N VAL A 369 17.24 -17.39 -11.84
CA VAL A 369 17.22 -16.23 -10.94
C VAL A 369 17.86 -16.62 -9.61
N THR A 370 18.92 -15.92 -9.24
CA THR A 370 19.55 -16.01 -7.93
C THR A 370 18.80 -15.09 -6.95
N VAL A 371 18.36 -15.63 -5.83
CA VAL A 371 17.72 -14.89 -4.74
C VAL A 371 18.75 -14.67 -3.64
N LEU A 372 18.96 -13.40 -3.28
CA LEU A 372 19.81 -13.00 -2.18
C LEU A 372 18.97 -12.45 -1.01
N ASP A 373 19.29 -12.87 0.20
CA ASP A 373 18.78 -12.26 1.43
C ASP A 373 19.74 -11.14 1.87
N VAL A 374 19.20 -9.94 2.04
CA VAL A 374 19.89 -8.74 2.51
C VAL A 374 19.32 -8.21 3.83
N SER A 375 18.56 -9.03 4.57
CA SER A 375 17.94 -8.66 5.86
C SER A 375 18.92 -8.31 6.97
N GLY A 376 20.20 -8.69 6.85
CA GLY A 376 21.24 -8.34 7.83
C GLY A 376 21.71 -6.88 7.73
N GLY A 377 21.20 -6.12 6.76
CA GLY A 377 21.62 -4.75 6.47
C GLY A 377 22.71 -4.66 5.41
N SER A 378 23.32 -3.49 5.29
CA SER A 378 24.39 -3.23 4.32
C SER A 378 25.59 -4.16 4.57
N GLY A 379 26.17 -4.71 3.51
CA GLY A 379 27.26 -5.70 3.56
C GLY A 379 26.86 -7.13 3.93
N SER A 380 25.56 -7.44 4.07
CA SER A 380 25.07 -8.75 4.56
C SER A 380 24.56 -9.71 3.49
N ALA A 381 24.66 -9.35 2.21
CA ALA A 381 24.08 -10.10 1.11
C ALA A 381 24.58 -11.57 1.08
N LYS A 382 23.66 -12.52 0.99
CA LYS A 382 23.98 -13.95 0.86
C LYS A 382 22.96 -14.64 -0.05
N MET A 383 23.42 -15.62 -0.83
CA MET A 383 22.52 -16.46 -1.64
C MET A 383 21.64 -17.32 -0.73
N VAL A 384 20.33 -17.32 -0.99
CA VAL A 384 19.35 -18.22 -0.34
C VAL A 384 18.65 -19.15 -1.31
N GLN A 385 18.70 -18.86 -2.61
CA GLN A 385 18.19 -19.75 -3.67
C GLN A 385 18.88 -19.46 -5.00
N HIS A 386 19.05 -20.49 -5.82
CA HIS A 386 19.25 -20.39 -7.26
C HIS A 386 18.07 -21.11 -7.92
N PHE A 387 17.35 -20.42 -8.81
CA PHE A 387 16.06 -20.87 -9.35
C PHE A 387 16.07 -20.89 -10.88
N GLU A 388 16.21 -22.08 -11.47
CA GLU A 388 16.20 -22.26 -12.93
C GLU A 388 14.84 -21.90 -13.55
N LEU A 389 14.88 -21.24 -14.70
CA LEU A 389 13.74 -20.85 -15.52
C LEU A 389 13.41 -21.88 -16.61
N ALA A 390 13.91 -23.11 -16.47
CA ALA A 390 13.79 -24.18 -17.46
C ALA A 390 12.33 -24.40 -17.93
N GLY A 391 12.11 -24.32 -19.24
CA GLY A 391 10.77 -24.43 -19.85
C GLY A 391 9.84 -23.24 -19.60
N MET A 392 10.35 -22.12 -19.06
CA MET A 392 9.61 -20.86 -18.87
C MET A 392 10.27 -19.68 -19.58
N ALA A 393 11.61 -19.65 -19.67
CA ALA A 393 12.38 -18.70 -20.48
C ALA A 393 13.71 -19.33 -20.94
N SER A 394 14.37 -18.74 -21.93
CA SER A 394 15.67 -19.20 -22.49
C SER A 394 16.76 -18.13 -22.34
N ASN A 395 17.86 -18.26 -23.09
CA ASN A 395 19.02 -17.35 -23.06
C ASN A 395 18.81 -15.99 -23.72
N THR A 396 17.56 -15.62 -24.03
CA THR A 396 17.14 -14.25 -24.34
C THR A 396 16.42 -13.56 -23.18
N ALA A 397 16.15 -14.26 -22.07
CA ALA A 397 15.40 -13.73 -20.93
C ALA A 397 16.08 -12.50 -20.31
N MET A 398 15.35 -11.41 -20.15
CA MET A 398 15.89 -10.15 -19.61
C MET A 398 14.80 -9.20 -19.14
N GLY A 399 15.16 -8.04 -18.60
CA GLY A 399 14.25 -7.04 -18.06
C GLY A 399 13.53 -7.56 -16.83
N MET A 400 14.06 -7.31 -15.63
CA MET A 400 13.42 -7.76 -14.39
C MET A 400 12.79 -6.60 -13.63
N LYS A 401 11.53 -6.79 -13.20
CA LYS A 401 10.89 -5.96 -12.18
C LYS A 401 10.19 -6.83 -11.16
N VAL A 402 10.15 -6.36 -9.92
CA VAL A 402 9.28 -6.89 -8.86
C VAL A 402 8.07 -5.98 -8.74
N MET A 403 6.86 -6.53 -8.62
CA MET A 403 5.74 -5.68 -8.24
C MET A 403 5.97 -5.24 -6.80
N PRO A 404 6.12 -3.93 -6.52
CA PRO A 404 6.13 -3.46 -5.15
C PRO A 404 4.84 -3.93 -4.49
N THR A 405 4.90 -4.29 -3.21
CA THR A 405 3.68 -4.51 -2.45
C THR A 405 2.94 -3.19 -2.36
N MET A 406 2.04 -2.96 -3.30
CA MET A 406 1.05 -1.91 -3.17
C MET A 406 0.32 -2.19 -1.88
N ASP A 407 0.46 -1.28 -0.92
CA ASP A 407 -0.46 -1.26 0.20
C ASP A 407 -1.86 -1.10 -0.42
N PRO A 408 -2.79 -2.06 -0.27
CA PRO A 408 -4.10 -2.01 -0.95
C PRO A 408 -5.03 -0.90 -0.43
N LEU A 409 -4.44 0.12 0.21
CA LEU A 409 -5.04 1.26 0.89
C LEU A 409 -4.45 2.58 0.38
N SER A 410 -3.27 2.58 -0.25
CA SER A 410 -2.67 3.78 -0.88
C SER A 410 -3.33 4.16 -2.21
N ASP A 411 -4.32 3.38 -2.66
CA ASP A 411 -4.91 3.44 -4.01
C ASP A 411 -6.43 3.74 -3.97
N PHE A 412 -6.93 4.32 -2.85
CA PHE A 412 -8.37 4.52 -2.59
C PHE A 412 -8.72 5.73 -1.72
N ASN A 413 -9.80 6.42 -2.07
CA ASN A 413 -10.45 7.42 -1.21
C ASN A 413 -11.29 6.71 -0.14
N VAL A 414 -10.90 6.78 1.14
CA VAL A 414 -11.68 6.22 2.27
C VAL A 414 -12.13 7.31 3.25
N CYS A 415 -13.28 7.11 3.88
CA CYS A 415 -13.76 7.98 4.94
C CYS A 415 -12.88 7.84 6.19
N THR A 416 -12.33 8.96 6.67
CA THR A 416 -11.41 9.02 7.82
C THR A 416 -11.98 8.39 9.09
N ILE A 417 -13.32 8.39 9.27
CA ILE A 417 -14.00 7.86 10.47
C ILE A 417 -14.39 6.38 10.31
N CYS A 418 -15.05 5.99 9.22
CA CYS A 418 -15.66 4.66 9.09
C CYS A 418 -14.90 3.67 8.19
N GLY A 419 -13.87 4.15 7.47
CA GLY A 419 -13.03 3.33 6.60
C GLY A 419 -13.66 2.87 5.28
N ILE A 420 -14.92 3.20 5.03
CA ILE A 420 -15.63 2.84 3.79
C ILE A 420 -15.20 3.79 2.68
N SER A 421 -15.13 3.27 1.44
CA SER A 421 -14.80 4.08 0.27
C SER A 421 -15.75 5.27 0.07
N LEU A 422 -15.18 6.43 -0.27
CA LEU A 422 -15.88 7.66 -0.65
C LEU A 422 -16.40 7.61 -2.09
N ASP A 423 -16.01 6.61 -2.87
CA ASP A 423 -16.34 6.48 -4.30
C ASP A 423 -17.67 5.71 -4.54
N ARG A 424 -18.36 5.24 -3.49
CA ARG A 424 -19.61 4.47 -3.61
C ARG A 424 -20.84 5.36 -3.89
N PRO A 425 -21.60 5.16 -4.99
CA PRO A 425 -22.72 6.03 -5.38
C PRO A 425 -24.07 5.64 -4.74
N GLU A 426 -24.09 4.99 -3.58
CA GLU A 426 -25.28 4.31 -3.05
C GLU A 426 -25.64 4.71 -1.61
N GLY A 427 -26.94 4.95 -1.36
CA GLY A 427 -27.48 5.24 -0.03
C GLY A 427 -26.74 6.36 0.71
N TRP A 428 -26.49 6.17 2.01
CA TRP A 428 -25.84 7.15 2.88
C TRP A 428 -24.37 7.50 2.54
N LYS A 429 -23.77 6.80 1.57
CA LYS A 429 -22.35 6.95 1.18
C LYS A 429 -22.15 7.88 -0.02
N THR A 430 -23.24 8.39 -0.63
CA THR A 430 -23.18 9.33 -1.76
C THR A 430 -22.49 10.63 -1.37
N ASP A 431 -22.85 11.14 -0.19
CA ASP A 431 -22.56 12.50 0.23
C ASP A 431 -21.23 12.53 0.98
N VAL A 432 -20.26 13.20 0.36
CA VAL A 432 -18.88 13.32 0.84
C VAL A 432 -18.61 14.78 1.14
N ILE A 433 -17.85 15.02 2.20
CA ILE A 433 -17.35 16.34 2.60
C ILE A 433 -15.83 16.32 2.63
N ALA A 434 -15.22 17.47 2.41
CA ALA A 434 -13.80 17.69 2.64
C ALA A 434 -13.62 18.83 3.66
N LEU A 435 -12.77 18.62 4.66
CA LEU A 435 -12.40 19.61 5.66
C LEU A 435 -10.93 19.98 5.45
N SER A 436 -10.62 21.26 5.28
CA SER A 436 -9.25 21.76 5.17
C SER A 436 -8.82 22.51 6.42
N GLY A 437 -7.56 22.39 6.82
CA GLY A 437 -6.98 23.18 7.91
C GLY A 437 -5.45 23.10 7.97
N PRO A 438 -4.81 23.79 8.92
CA PRO A 438 -3.36 23.87 9.03
C PRO A 438 -2.69 22.51 9.31
N HIS A 439 -1.53 22.31 8.69
CA HIS A 439 -0.65 21.16 8.84
C HIS A 439 0.23 21.29 10.10
N TRP A 440 0.57 20.16 10.72
CA TRP A 440 1.34 20.15 11.96
C TRP A 440 2.83 19.84 11.70
N PRO A 441 3.79 20.71 12.12
CA PRO A 441 5.21 20.47 11.87
C PRO A 441 5.76 19.26 12.63
N HIS A 442 6.67 18.55 11.99
CA HIS A 442 7.14 17.18 12.29
C HIS A 442 7.92 17.01 13.62
N ARG A 443 8.27 18.09 14.36
CA ARG A 443 9.41 18.06 15.32
C ARG A 443 9.13 18.38 16.80
N PHE A 444 7.92 18.14 17.32
CA PHE A 444 7.65 18.25 18.76
C PHE A 444 7.73 16.91 19.50
N LYS A 445 8.83 16.70 20.26
CA LYS A 445 9.06 15.51 21.14
C LYS A 445 7.92 15.27 22.14
N SER A 446 7.23 16.33 22.54
CA SER A 446 5.87 16.34 23.06
C SER A 446 5.27 17.70 22.73
N SER A 447 3.97 17.79 22.43
CA SER A 447 3.28 19.09 22.41
C SER A 447 2.34 19.17 23.61
N PRO A 448 2.26 20.33 24.28
CA PRO A 448 1.09 20.67 25.08
C PRO A 448 -0.18 20.63 24.23
N SER A 449 -1.34 20.57 24.88
CA SER A 449 -2.62 20.83 24.24
C SER A 449 -2.64 22.24 23.65
N LEU A 450 -2.43 22.37 22.34
CA LEU A 450 -2.48 23.64 21.63
C LEU A 450 -3.93 24.00 21.28
N ARG A 451 -4.30 25.25 21.54
CA ARG A 451 -5.57 25.83 21.09
C ARG A 451 -5.36 26.42 19.70
N VAL A 452 -5.88 25.77 18.67
CA VAL A 452 -6.03 26.31 17.31
C VAL A 452 -7.32 27.14 17.27
N ASN A 453 -7.39 28.16 16.42
CA ASN A 453 -8.59 29.01 16.30
C ASN A 453 -9.58 28.42 15.28
N SER A 454 -10.90 28.56 15.50
CA SER A 454 -11.92 27.95 14.61
C SER A 454 -11.93 28.55 13.20
N VAL A 455 -11.37 29.74 13.03
CA VAL A 455 -11.25 30.47 11.75
C VAL A 455 -10.29 29.80 10.75
N GLU A 456 -9.44 28.87 11.20
CA GLU A 456 -8.40 28.22 10.38
C GLU A 456 -8.87 26.90 9.72
N VAL A 457 -10.12 26.48 9.94
CA VAL A 457 -10.70 25.26 9.34
C VAL A 457 -11.84 25.62 8.38
N SER A 458 -11.81 25.09 7.16
CA SER A 458 -12.85 25.32 6.13
C SER A 458 -13.52 24.02 5.70
N ARG A 459 -14.85 24.05 5.59
CA ARG A 459 -15.66 22.93 5.09
C ARG A 459 -16.00 23.13 3.62
N HIS A 460 -15.75 22.09 2.83
CA HIS A 460 -15.94 22.09 1.37
C HIS A 460 -16.85 20.95 0.94
N ALA A 461 -17.59 21.18 -0.16
CA ALA A 461 -18.29 20.15 -0.90
C ALA A 461 -17.41 19.68 -2.08
N PRO A 462 -16.79 18.49 -2.01
CA PRO A 462 -16.09 17.90 -3.13
C PRO A 462 -17.05 17.24 -4.13
N LYS A 463 -16.70 17.29 -5.41
CA LYS A 463 -17.18 16.37 -6.45
C LYS A 463 -16.17 15.23 -6.61
N ARG A 464 -16.60 14.09 -7.13
CA ARG A 464 -15.68 12.98 -7.49
C ARG A 464 -14.79 13.42 -8.65
N GLY A 465 -13.47 13.27 -8.51
CA GLY A 465 -12.50 13.59 -9.54
C GLY A 465 -12.53 12.60 -10.72
N GLY A 466 -11.98 13.01 -11.86
CA GLY A 466 -11.83 12.12 -13.03
C GLY A 466 -10.73 11.06 -12.86
N TYR A 467 -9.79 11.30 -11.95
CA TYR A 467 -8.70 10.38 -11.61
C TYR A 467 -9.02 9.62 -10.32
N LYS A 468 -8.50 8.39 -10.21
CA LYS A 468 -8.49 7.67 -8.94
C LYS A 468 -7.81 8.51 -7.86
N ASN A 469 -8.30 8.40 -6.63
CA ASN A 469 -7.74 8.98 -5.41
C ASN A 469 -7.85 10.51 -5.33
N SER A 470 -8.52 11.17 -6.29
CA SER A 470 -8.79 12.60 -6.23
C SER A 470 -10.28 12.91 -6.04
N LEU A 471 -10.53 13.93 -5.23
CA LEU A 471 -11.79 14.63 -5.10
C LEU A 471 -11.57 16.06 -5.60
N THR A 472 -12.51 16.62 -6.35
CA THR A 472 -12.39 17.97 -6.92
C THR A 472 -13.17 18.96 -6.05
N LEU A 473 -12.52 19.99 -5.51
CA LEU A 473 -13.22 21.05 -4.78
C LEU A 473 -14.09 21.88 -5.73
N LEU A 474 -15.40 21.90 -5.50
CA LEU A 474 -16.38 22.51 -6.42
C LEU A 474 -16.16 24.01 -6.69
N HIS A 475 -15.53 24.74 -5.76
CA HIS A 475 -15.34 26.19 -5.89
C HIS A 475 -13.99 26.59 -6.53
N GLN A 476 -13.05 25.65 -6.69
CA GLN A 476 -11.69 25.94 -7.16
C GLN A 476 -11.23 25.05 -8.32
N GLU A 477 -12.03 24.06 -8.73
CA GLU A 477 -11.66 22.97 -9.66
C GLU A 477 -10.38 22.19 -9.30
N LYS A 478 -9.81 22.46 -8.11
CA LYS A 478 -8.59 21.86 -7.59
C LYS A 478 -8.83 20.41 -7.20
N ALA A 479 -8.01 19.52 -7.75
CA ALA A 479 -7.94 18.13 -7.30
C ALA A 479 -7.27 18.09 -5.91
N ILE A 480 -7.95 17.49 -4.95
CA ILE A 480 -7.42 17.16 -3.62
C ILE A 480 -7.40 15.65 -3.42
N TYR A 481 -6.30 15.19 -2.86
CA TYR A 481 -6.03 13.85 -2.39
C TYR A 481 -6.27 13.83 -0.87
N PRO A 482 -7.24 13.05 -0.35
CA PRO A 482 -7.46 12.89 1.08
C PRO A 482 -6.19 12.45 1.80
N HIS A 483 -5.99 12.89 3.04
CA HIS A 483 -4.82 12.54 3.88
C HIS A 483 -3.45 12.99 3.32
N THR A 484 -3.43 13.87 2.32
CA THR A 484 -2.21 14.44 1.75
C THR A 484 -1.97 15.84 2.30
N SER A 485 -0.70 16.18 2.55
CA SER A 485 -0.22 17.51 2.93
C SER A 485 0.08 18.36 1.70
N TYR A 486 -0.36 19.61 1.71
CA TYR A 486 -0.10 20.61 0.68
C TYR A 486 0.70 21.73 1.30
N SER A 487 2.01 21.75 1.09
CA SER A 487 2.87 22.81 1.58
C SER A 487 2.57 24.13 0.85
N LEU A 488 2.40 25.21 1.59
CA LEU A 488 2.64 26.56 1.09
C LEU A 488 4.02 26.98 1.63
N ASN A 489 4.89 27.48 0.75
CA ASN A 489 6.24 27.96 1.05
C ASN A 489 7.28 26.92 1.53
N GLU A 490 7.56 25.88 0.73
CA GLU A 490 8.70 24.95 0.99
C GLU A 490 10.09 25.60 0.87
N GLU A 491 10.18 26.81 0.32
CA GLU A 491 11.43 27.54 0.11
C GLU A 491 12.01 28.18 1.40
N SER A 492 11.23 28.31 2.48
CA SER A 492 11.75 28.87 3.73
C SER A 492 12.70 27.89 4.44
N ARG A 493 13.83 28.44 4.92
CA ARG A 493 14.81 27.72 5.74
C ARG A 493 14.41 27.60 7.21
N ASP A 494 13.35 28.30 7.64
CA ASP A 494 12.78 28.15 8.98
C ASP A 494 11.56 27.20 8.96
N PRO A 495 11.65 26.00 9.57
CA PRO A 495 10.54 25.04 9.60
C PRO A 495 9.30 25.50 10.39
N SER A 496 9.35 26.65 11.06
CA SER A 496 8.19 27.28 11.69
C SER A 496 7.36 28.17 10.76
N GLU A 497 7.90 28.53 9.59
CA GLU A 497 7.21 29.30 8.53
C GLU A 497 6.50 28.39 7.50
N TRP A 498 6.60 27.07 7.64
CA TRP A 498 6.00 26.08 6.73
C TRP A 498 4.48 25.93 6.97
N GLU A 499 3.68 26.81 6.38
CA GLU A 499 2.22 26.70 6.36
C GLU A 499 1.74 25.60 5.41
N GLY A 500 1.79 24.34 5.86
CA GLY A 500 1.06 23.28 5.16
C GLY A 500 -0.46 23.38 5.37
N MET A 501 -1.23 22.92 4.40
CA MET A 501 -2.67 22.70 4.49
C MET A 501 -2.96 21.20 4.30
N MET A 502 -3.87 20.62 5.08
CA MET A 502 -4.30 19.22 4.92
C MET A 502 -5.80 19.11 4.65
N PHE A 503 -6.19 18.11 3.86
CA PHE A 503 -7.58 17.79 3.56
C PHE A 503 -7.98 16.44 4.16
N LEU A 504 -8.95 16.46 5.07
CA LEU A 504 -9.64 15.27 5.59
C LEU A 504 -10.93 15.06 4.81
N CYS A 505 -11.28 13.81 4.48
CA CYS A 505 -12.54 13.51 3.80
C CYS A 505 -13.38 12.49 4.57
N LEU A 506 -14.69 12.72 4.58
CA LEU A 506 -15.67 12.00 5.38
C LEU A 506 -16.97 11.78 4.57
N HIS A 507 -17.73 10.72 4.86
CA HIS A 507 -19.15 10.69 4.51
C HIS A 507 -19.91 11.68 5.40
N ALA A 508 -20.92 12.38 4.88
CA ALA A 508 -21.73 13.33 5.65
C ALA A 508 -22.42 12.67 6.85
N ALA A 509 -22.83 11.40 6.73
CA ALA A 509 -23.34 10.61 7.86
C ALA A 509 -22.33 10.43 9.00
N CYS A 510 -21.02 10.36 8.69
CA CYS A 510 -19.98 10.25 9.71
C CYS A 510 -19.70 11.60 10.40
N GLU A 511 -19.87 12.72 9.69
CA GLU A 511 -19.88 14.07 10.27
C GLU A 511 -21.07 14.23 11.25
N ASP A 512 -22.28 13.84 10.87
CA ASP A 512 -23.45 13.90 11.75
C ASP A 512 -23.26 13.04 13.02
N LEU A 513 -22.72 11.82 12.89
CA LEU A 513 -22.38 10.98 14.04
C LEU A 513 -21.32 11.63 14.94
N ALA A 514 -20.27 12.24 14.37
CA ALA A 514 -19.27 12.98 15.13
C ALA A 514 -19.91 14.13 15.92
N ASN A 515 -20.74 14.95 15.27
CA ASN A 515 -21.47 16.05 15.89
C ASN A 515 -22.39 15.58 17.04
N ARG A 516 -23.04 14.42 16.90
CA ARG A 516 -23.86 13.82 17.97
C ARG A 516 -23.02 13.29 19.13
N VAL A 517 -21.88 12.67 18.88
CA VAL A 517 -20.96 12.20 19.94
C VAL A 517 -20.42 13.38 20.75
N ILE A 518 -19.95 14.44 20.07
CA ILE A 518 -19.45 15.68 20.68
C ILE A 518 -20.49 16.25 21.67
N LYS A 519 -21.74 16.38 21.21
CA LYS A 519 -22.81 17.02 22.00
C LYS A 519 -23.24 16.22 23.23
N ASN A 520 -23.06 14.89 23.24
CA ASN A 520 -23.73 14.01 24.20
C ASN A 520 -22.81 13.05 24.99
N SER A 521 -21.51 12.93 24.68
CA SER A 521 -20.62 11.99 25.37
C SER A 521 -19.68 12.64 26.39
N TYR A 522 -19.85 12.28 27.66
CA TYR A 522 -18.99 12.69 28.78
C TYR A 522 -17.57 12.07 28.74
N LYS A 523 -17.33 11.07 27.88
CA LYS A 523 -16.01 10.41 27.72
C LYS A 523 -15.04 11.18 26.80
N ALA A 524 -15.50 12.26 26.17
CA ALA A 524 -14.68 13.16 25.37
C ALA A 524 -13.76 14.06 26.23
N SER A 525 -12.88 13.47 27.06
CA SER A 525 -11.85 14.19 27.80
C SER A 525 -10.48 13.47 27.81
N LEU A 526 -9.44 14.18 28.25
CA LEU A 526 -8.03 13.82 28.04
C LEU A 526 -7.41 13.11 29.25
N SER A 527 -6.64 12.04 29.01
CA SER A 527 -5.61 11.57 29.94
C SER A 527 -4.42 10.98 29.17
N HIS A 528 -3.20 11.10 29.73
CA HIS A 528 -1.95 10.73 29.06
C HIS A 528 -1.45 9.35 29.48
N LYS A 529 -1.02 8.54 28.50
CA LYS A 529 0.09 7.57 28.62
C LYS A 529 0.95 7.59 27.35
N HIS A 530 2.23 7.23 27.49
CA HIS A 530 3.26 7.25 26.44
C HIS A 530 3.78 5.83 26.17
N THR A 531 4.12 5.53 24.90
CA THR A 531 5.31 4.76 24.47
C THR A 531 5.51 4.87 22.94
N GLU A 532 6.74 4.62 22.47
CA GLU A 532 7.19 4.76 21.07
C GLU A 532 7.22 3.41 20.32
N PHE A 533 6.77 3.35 19.05
CA PHE A 533 7.12 2.30 18.08
C PHE A 533 6.94 2.80 16.61
N PRO A 534 7.60 2.22 15.59
CA PRO A 534 7.48 2.64 14.19
C PRO A 534 6.63 1.66 13.34
N PHE A 535 5.98 2.11 12.24
CA PHE A 535 5.27 1.19 11.32
C PHE A 535 3.90 1.63 10.71
N ARG A 536 3.89 2.15 9.48
CA ARG A 536 2.86 2.03 8.41
C ARG A 536 1.59 2.90 8.42
N ARG A 537 1.33 3.44 7.22
CA ARG A 537 0.01 3.90 6.70
C ARG A 537 -0.90 2.67 6.43
N PHE A 538 -2.21 2.76 6.19
CA PHE A 538 -3.11 3.93 6.05
C PHE A 538 -4.42 3.83 6.89
N ILE A 539 -4.58 2.83 7.77
CA ILE A 539 -5.73 2.67 8.68
C ILE A 539 -5.23 2.86 10.13
N PRO A 540 -5.92 3.63 10.99
CA PRO A 540 -5.55 3.70 12.40
C PRO A 540 -5.75 2.35 13.08
N GLY A 541 -4.66 1.77 13.59
CA GLY A 541 -4.77 0.66 14.54
C GLY A 541 -5.28 1.21 15.87
N ILE A 542 -6.15 0.47 16.55
CA ILE A 542 -6.80 0.91 17.79
C ILE A 542 -6.29 0.06 18.97
N PRO A 543 -6.18 0.60 20.21
CA PRO A 543 -5.69 -0.15 21.35
C PRO A 543 -6.50 -1.42 21.66
N GLU A 544 -5.89 -2.58 21.42
CA GLU A 544 -6.43 -3.93 21.65
C GLU A 544 -6.26 -4.42 23.10
N ASN A 545 -5.66 -3.63 23.98
CA ASN A 545 -5.44 -3.99 25.39
C ASN A 545 -6.64 -3.63 26.29
N LEU A 546 -6.97 -4.50 27.24
CA LEU A 546 -7.91 -4.17 28.33
C LEU A 546 -7.22 -3.27 29.38
N PRO A 547 -7.99 -2.58 30.26
CA PRO A 547 -7.43 -1.85 31.39
C PRO A 547 -6.52 -2.77 32.24
N GLY A 548 -5.25 -2.40 32.38
CA GLY A 548 -4.25 -3.17 33.13
C GLY A 548 -3.42 -4.17 32.29
N GLN A 549 -3.73 -4.38 31.01
CA GLN A 549 -2.90 -5.19 30.11
C GLN A 549 -1.78 -4.36 29.44
N PRO A 550 -0.68 -4.99 28.97
CA PRO A 550 0.31 -4.36 28.10
C PRO A 550 -0.36 -3.74 26.88
N PHE A 551 0.08 -2.54 26.49
CA PHE A 551 -0.47 -1.82 25.34
C PHE A 551 -0.20 -2.58 24.03
N SER A 552 -1.24 -2.80 23.24
CA SER A 552 -1.20 -3.49 21.95
C SER A 552 -2.07 -2.73 20.96
N ILE A 553 -1.62 -2.58 19.71
CA ILE A 553 -2.37 -1.91 18.65
C ILE A 553 -2.72 -2.95 17.58
N GLY A 554 -3.97 -2.94 17.11
CA GLY A 554 -4.38 -3.79 16.00
C GLY A 554 -5.72 -3.41 15.38
N LEU A 555 -6.26 -4.29 14.55
CA LEU A 555 -7.49 -4.08 13.77
C LEU A 555 -8.70 -4.84 14.34
N GLY A 556 -8.49 -5.66 15.38
CA GLY A 556 -9.47 -6.57 15.96
C GLY A 556 -10.46 -5.93 16.93
N ARG A 557 -10.46 -4.61 17.09
CA ARG A 557 -11.47 -3.90 17.90
C ARG A 557 -12.47 -3.08 17.10
N TYR A 558 -12.08 -2.08 16.29
CA TYR A 558 -13.08 -1.21 15.62
C TYR A 558 -12.73 -0.80 14.18
N PHE A 559 -12.66 -1.76 13.26
CA PHE A 559 -12.68 -1.45 11.83
C PHE A 559 -13.51 -2.43 11.01
N VAL A 560 -13.87 -2.04 9.78
CA VAL A 560 -14.26 -3.00 8.73
C VAL A 560 -13.13 -4.04 8.64
N PRO A 561 -13.37 -5.36 8.80
CA PRO A 561 -12.28 -6.32 8.83
C PRO A 561 -11.36 -6.17 7.62
N SER A 562 -10.04 -6.28 7.80
CA SER A 562 -9.07 -5.95 6.73
C SER A 562 -9.29 -6.75 5.43
N HIS A 563 -9.91 -7.93 5.52
CA HIS A 563 -10.35 -8.71 4.36
C HIS A 563 -11.57 -8.10 3.65
N ILE A 564 -12.53 -7.50 4.37
CA ILE A 564 -13.68 -6.82 3.79
C ILE A 564 -13.25 -5.54 3.07
N VAL A 565 -12.31 -4.76 3.61
CA VAL A 565 -11.73 -3.60 2.91
C VAL A 565 -11.10 -4.04 1.58
N ARG A 566 -10.50 -5.23 1.52
CA ARG A 566 -9.97 -5.85 0.30
C ARG A 566 -11.06 -6.43 -0.61
N MET A 567 -12.17 -6.95 -0.08
CA MET A 567 -13.30 -7.51 -0.87
C MET A 567 -14.23 -6.45 -1.45
N GLN A 568 -14.34 -5.27 -0.82
CA GLN A 568 -15.02 -4.10 -1.41
C GLN A 568 -14.42 -3.68 -2.77
N LEU A 569 -13.24 -4.21 -3.13
CA LEU A 569 -12.47 -3.90 -4.34
C LEU A 569 -12.73 -4.84 -5.52
N SER A 570 -13.41 -5.99 -5.34
CA SER A 570 -13.72 -6.92 -6.44
C SER A 570 -15.10 -6.69 -7.06
N GLY A 571 -16.00 -6.01 -6.35
CA GLY A 571 -17.40 -5.82 -6.75
C GLY A 571 -18.37 -6.84 -6.15
N ASP A 572 -17.86 -7.96 -5.60
CA ASP A 572 -18.66 -9.08 -5.08
C ASP A 572 -19.23 -8.83 -3.66
N TYR A 573 -19.48 -7.57 -3.27
CA TYR A 573 -19.74 -7.24 -1.86
C TYR A 573 -20.85 -6.20 -1.61
N GLU A 574 -22.08 -6.72 -1.48
CA GLU A 574 -23.30 -5.95 -1.16
C GLU A 574 -23.81 -6.16 0.28
N TYR A 575 -23.52 -7.30 0.93
CA TYR A 575 -24.22 -7.74 2.14
C TYR A 575 -23.37 -7.68 3.42
N GLY A 576 -23.86 -6.94 4.42
CA GLY A 576 -23.27 -6.86 5.76
C GLY A 576 -23.71 -5.61 6.53
N TRP A 577 -23.87 -5.74 7.85
CA TRP A 577 -24.42 -4.69 8.72
C TRP A 577 -23.66 -3.35 8.62
N TRP A 578 -22.35 -3.37 8.38
CA TRP A 578 -21.52 -2.17 8.21
C TRP A 578 -21.83 -1.36 6.94
N ASN A 579 -22.58 -1.94 6.00
CA ASN A 579 -23.00 -1.31 4.76
C ASN A 579 -24.35 -0.57 4.92
N GLU A 580 -25.16 -0.96 5.91
CA GLU A 580 -26.46 -0.36 6.24
C GLU A 580 -26.32 1.07 6.77
N ASN A 581 -27.40 1.85 6.73
CA ASN A 581 -27.37 3.26 7.11
C ASN A 581 -27.26 3.44 8.64
N PRO A 582 -26.21 4.10 9.18
CA PRO A 582 -26.06 4.31 10.61
C PRO A 582 -26.85 5.52 11.14
N ILE A 583 -27.39 6.36 10.26
CA ILE A 583 -28.27 7.50 10.62
C ILE A 583 -29.72 7.05 10.59
N THR A 584 -30.23 6.60 9.45
CA THR A 584 -31.64 6.20 9.29
C THR A 584 -31.76 4.69 9.38
N ILE A 585 -32.21 4.16 10.51
CA ILE A 585 -32.32 2.72 10.77
C ILE A 585 -33.81 2.31 10.74
N PRO A 586 -34.28 1.58 9.72
CA PRO A 586 -35.65 1.08 9.67
C PRO A 586 -35.97 0.16 10.86
N ASN A 587 -37.18 0.30 11.41
CA ASN A 587 -37.74 -0.56 12.47
C ASN A 587 -36.88 -0.65 13.75
N LEU A 588 -36.05 0.36 14.03
CA LEU A 588 -35.14 0.37 15.19
C LEU A 588 -35.88 0.18 16.52
N SER A 589 -36.92 0.99 16.78
CA SER A 589 -37.73 0.89 18.00
C SER A 589 -38.42 -0.47 18.10
N THR A 590 -39.18 -0.86 17.08
CA THR A 590 -39.89 -2.14 16.97
C THR A 590 -39.00 -3.34 17.32
N LEU A 591 -37.79 -3.40 16.76
CA LEU A 591 -36.87 -4.51 16.96
C LEU A 591 -36.16 -4.42 18.31
N LEU A 592 -35.75 -3.24 18.77
CA LEU A 592 -35.20 -3.10 20.12
C LEU A 592 -36.19 -3.59 21.18
N ILE A 593 -37.44 -3.12 21.15
CA ILE A 593 -38.45 -3.54 22.13
C ILE A 593 -38.90 -4.99 21.96
N ALA A 594 -38.64 -5.64 20.82
CA ALA A 594 -38.86 -7.08 20.66
C ALA A 594 -37.99 -7.91 21.63
N ASN A 595 -36.84 -7.36 22.07
CA ASN A 595 -35.94 -7.99 23.05
C ASN A 595 -36.33 -7.74 24.52
N LEU A 596 -37.39 -6.97 24.81
CA LEU A 596 -37.84 -6.77 26.19
C LEU A 596 -38.42 -8.07 26.76
N GLU A 597 -37.78 -8.57 27.82
CA GLU A 597 -38.24 -9.70 28.63
C GLU A 597 -38.91 -9.21 29.92
N THR A 598 -39.70 -10.09 30.53
CA THR A 598 -40.37 -9.85 31.82
C THR A 598 -39.38 -9.92 32.98
N GLU A 599 -39.48 -9.02 33.96
CA GLU A 599 -38.60 -9.00 35.14
C GLU A 599 -38.65 -10.36 35.88
N LYS A 600 -37.46 -10.92 36.14
CA LYS A 600 -37.32 -12.17 36.92
C LYS A 600 -37.49 -11.89 38.41
N ASP A 601 -38.27 -12.71 39.10
CA ASP A 601 -38.33 -12.66 40.56
C ASP A 601 -37.04 -13.25 41.17
N VAL A 602 -36.19 -12.36 41.68
CA VAL A 602 -34.95 -12.67 42.41
C VAL A 602 -35.03 -12.20 43.87
N SER A 603 -36.24 -12.00 44.41
CA SER A 603 -36.46 -11.51 45.77
C SER A 603 -35.83 -12.40 46.86
N GLY A 604 -35.65 -13.70 46.59
CA GLY A 604 -35.01 -14.66 47.50
C GLY A 604 -33.48 -14.80 47.39
N GLU A 605 -32.85 -14.30 46.31
CA GLU A 605 -31.43 -14.57 46.00
C GLU A 605 -30.47 -13.43 46.37
N LEU A 606 -31.00 -12.22 46.61
CA LEU A 606 -30.19 -11.04 46.93
C LEU A 606 -29.53 -11.14 48.32
N PRO A 607 -28.21 -10.88 48.44
CA PRO A 607 -27.52 -10.86 49.74
C PRO A 607 -28.22 -9.96 50.76
N LYS A 608 -28.42 -10.46 52.00
CA LYS A 608 -29.15 -9.74 53.07
C LYS A 608 -28.69 -8.28 53.30
N ARG A 609 -27.41 -7.97 53.06
CA ARG A 609 -26.83 -6.60 53.16
C ARG A 609 -27.39 -5.61 52.13
N LEU A 610 -27.86 -6.10 50.97
CA LEU A 610 -28.47 -5.31 49.90
C LEU A 610 -29.99 -5.15 50.08
N SER A 611 -30.60 -5.85 51.04
CA SER A 611 -32.01 -5.67 51.37
C SER A 611 -32.32 -4.21 51.70
N GLY A 612 -33.42 -3.71 51.12
CA GLY A 612 -33.83 -2.32 51.22
C GLY A 612 -32.96 -1.31 50.47
N PHE A 613 -32.00 -1.71 49.62
CA PHE A 613 -31.25 -0.76 48.78
C PHE A 613 -32.18 0.05 47.87
N LYS A 614 -33.11 -0.59 47.14
CA LYS A 614 -34.13 0.07 46.29
C LYS A 614 -34.83 1.21 47.05
N LYS A 615 -35.42 0.91 48.23
CA LYS A 615 -36.08 1.90 49.10
C LYS A 615 -35.19 3.04 49.61
N ARG A 616 -33.86 2.82 49.76
CA ARG A 616 -32.91 3.87 50.14
C ARG A 616 -32.52 4.73 48.93
N PHE A 617 -32.31 4.11 47.77
CA PHE A 617 -32.00 4.79 46.52
C PHE A 617 -33.17 5.66 46.03
N GLU A 618 -34.40 5.16 46.12
CA GLU A 618 -35.63 5.89 45.78
C GLU A 618 -35.82 7.17 46.62
N ARG A 619 -35.28 7.20 47.85
CA ARG A 619 -35.32 8.38 48.75
C ARG A 619 -34.21 9.41 48.46
N LEU A 620 -33.26 9.13 47.58
CA LEU A 620 -32.22 10.10 47.22
C LEU A 620 -32.81 11.28 46.41
N PRO A 621 -32.27 12.50 46.58
CA PRO A 621 -32.51 13.61 45.68
C PRO A 621 -32.19 13.27 44.21
N PRO A 622 -32.87 13.88 43.21
CA PRO A 622 -32.61 13.64 41.79
C PRO A 622 -31.14 13.82 41.38
N GLU A 623 -30.44 14.76 41.99
CA GLU A 623 -29.03 15.08 41.71
C GLU A 623 -28.11 13.91 42.06
N LEU A 624 -28.35 13.27 43.22
CA LEU A 624 -27.59 12.10 43.65
C LEU A 624 -27.96 10.84 42.86
N LYS A 625 -29.22 10.69 42.43
CA LYS A 625 -29.63 9.63 41.51
C LYS A 625 -28.93 9.76 40.16
N ASN A 626 -28.93 10.96 39.59
CA ASN A 626 -28.24 11.27 38.32
C ASN A 626 -26.73 11.05 38.44
N LEU A 627 -26.12 11.43 39.57
CA LEU A 627 -24.70 11.17 39.84
C LEU A 627 -24.38 9.67 39.92
N VAL A 628 -25.22 8.86 40.57
CA VAL A 628 -25.04 7.39 40.58
C VAL A 628 -25.19 6.81 39.17
N CYS A 629 -26.17 7.28 38.39
CA CYS A 629 -26.35 6.84 37.00
C CYS A 629 -25.16 7.23 36.11
N SER A 630 -24.51 8.38 36.33
CA SER A 630 -23.37 8.80 35.53
C SER A 630 -22.15 7.88 35.69
N PHE A 631 -21.91 7.30 36.86
CA PHE A 631 -20.85 6.31 37.07
C PHE A 631 -21.09 5.00 36.30
N LEU A 632 -22.34 4.61 36.07
CA LEU A 632 -22.69 3.43 35.28
C LEU A 632 -22.43 3.63 33.78
N HIS A 633 -22.46 4.88 33.30
CA HIS A 633 -22.04 5.22 31.93
C HIS A 633 -20.49 5.25 31.77
N GLN A 634 -19.73 5.36 32.86
CA GLN A 634 -18.26 5.43 32.80
C GLN A 634 -17.61 4.07 32.58
N HIS A 635 -18.12 2.99 33.19
CA HIS A 635 -17.52 1.65 33.12
C HIS A 635 -18.26 0.72 32.14
N GLN A 636 -17.57 -0.33 31.66
CA GLN A 636 -18.23 -1.41 30.92
C GLN A 636 -19.12 -2.20 31.90
N LEU A 637 -20.42 -2.26 31.63
CA LEU A 637 -21.38 -3.00 32.44
C LEU A 637 -21.32 -4.50 32.09
N PRO A 638 -21.16 -5.41 33.06
CA PRO A 638 -21.32 -6.84 32.81
C PRO A 638 -22.72 -7.16 32.27
N LEU A 639 -22.85 -8.17 31.41
CA LEU A 639 -24.15 -8.65 30.93
C LEU A 639 -25.01 -9.26 32.06
N THR A 640 -24.37 -9.76 33.12
CA THR A 640 -25.05 -10.29 34.31
C THR A 640 -25.86 -9.20 35.01
N CYS A 641 -27.18 -9.38 35.06
CA CYS A 641 -28.09 -8.50 35.75
C CYS A 641 -27.98 -8.68 37.28
N THR A 642 -28.05 -7.56 38.00
CA THR A 642 -27.91 -7.49 39.45
C THR A 642 -29.24 -7.31 40.16
N TYR A 643 -30.22 -6.69 39.50
CA TYR A 643 -31.54 -6.35 40.02
C TYR A 643 -31.52 -5.51 41.31
N ILE A 644 -30.38 -4.87 41.61
CA ILE A 644 -30.17 -4.06 42.83
C ILE A 644 -30.89 -2.71 42.69
N MET A 645 -30.86 -2.10 41.51
CA MET A 645 -31.53 -0.83 41.22
C MET A 645 -33.00 -1.06 40.77
N PRO A 646 -33.88 -0.06 40.92
CA PRO A 646 -35.23 -0.13 40.36
C PRO A 646 -35.22 -0.20 38.82
N GLN A 647 -36.11 -1.01 38.24
CA GLN A 647 -36.28 -1.10 36.78
C GLN A 647 -36.70 0.23 36.15
N SER A 648 -37.41 1.09 36.88
CA SER A 648 -37.71 2.47 36.46
C SER A 648 -36.46 3.34 36.25
N THR A 649 -35.40 3.12 37.04
CA THR A 649 -34.12 3.80 36.88
C THR A 649 -33.38 3.29 35.64
N TRP A 650 -33.39 1.97 35.39
CA TRP A 650 -32.84 1.40 34.16
C TRP A 650 -33.61 1.85 32.91
N LYS A 651 -34.95 1.93 32.98
CA LYS A 651 -35.80 2.52 31.93
C LYS A 651 -35.39 3.97 31.64
N GLN A 652 -35.16 4.78 32.67
CA GLN A 652 -34.67 6.15 32.50
C GLN A 652 -33.28 6.19 31.86
N MET A 653 -32.35 5.33 32.27
CA MET A 653 -31.01 5.24 31.66
C MET A 653 -31.07 4.80 30.20
N PHE A 654 -31.95 3.87 29.83
CA PHE A 654 -32.16 3.41 28.45
C PHE A 654 -32.48 4.58 27.51
N PHE A 655 -33.42 5.44 27.90
CA PHE A 655 -33.78 6.64 27.13
C PHE A 655 -32.71 7.76 27.17
N GLN A 656 -31.69 7.63 28.02
CA GLN A 656 -30.54 8.54 28.06
C GLN A 656 -29.35 8.04 27.24
N ILE A 657 -29.44 6.87 26.59
CA ILE A 657 -28.36 6.32 25.76
C ILE A 657 -28.15 7.23 24.52
N PRO A 658 -26.99 7.89 24.38
CA PRO A 658 -26.81 8.93 23.37
C PRO A 658 -26.97 8.50 21.91
N PHE A 659 -26.71 7.24 21.58
CA PHE A 659 -26.85 6.68 20.22
C PHE A 659 -28.26 6.15 19.90
N LEU A 660 -29.23 6.36 20.79
CA LEU A 660 -30.65 6.00 20.62
C LEU A 660 -31.56 7.26 20.52
N TRP A 661 -31.07 8.30 19.83
CA TRP A 661 -31.75 9.61 19.75
C TRP A 661 -33.06 9.61 18.94
N ASP A 662 -33.31 8.58 18.11
CA ASP A 662 -34.40 8.47 17.15
C ASP A 662 -35.40 7.34 17.48
N LEU A 663 -35.48 6.96 18.76
CA LEU A 663 -36.50 6.04 19.24
C LEU A 663 -37.90 6.66 19.13
N ASP A 664 -38.82 5.96 18.47
CA ASP A 664 -40.26 6.19 18.63
C ASP A 664 -40.69 5.86 20.07
N ILE A 665 -40.80 6.90 20.90
CA ILE A 665 -41.22 6.81 22.30
C ILE A 665 -42.67 6.32 22.42
N LYS A 666 -43.53 6.61 21.43
CA LYS A 666 -44.93 6.19 21.44
C LYS A 666 -45.03 4.69 21.25
N GLU A 667 -44.32 4.11 20.28
CA GLU A 667 -44.30 2.66 20.07
C GLU A 667 -43.81 1.90 21.32
N ILE A 668 -42.76 2.41 21.97
CA ILE A 668 -42.22 1.84 23.20
C ILE A 668 -43.22 1.97 24.36
N HIS A 669 -43.93 3.10 24.44
CA HIS A 669 -44.98 3.32 25.43
C HIS A 669 -46.15 2.36 25.20
N ASP A 670 -46.70 2.30 23.99
CA ASP A 670 -47.84 1.46 23.62
C ASP A 670 -47.57 -0.02 23.94
N LYS A 671 -46.37 -0.55 23.65
CA LYS A 671 -46.00 -1.92 24.05
C LYS A 671 -45.89 -2.10 25.57
N THR A 672 -45.33 -1.12 26.28
CA THR A 672 -45.05 -1.27 27.73
C THR A 672 -46.28 -1.02 28.60
N SER A 673 -47.22 -0.18 28.15
CA SER A 673 -48.53 0.06 28.79
C SER A 673 -49.41 -1.20 28.87
N VAL A 674 -49.28 -2.11 27.90
CA VAL A 674 -50.00 -3.41 27.92
C VAL A 674 -49.53 -4.27 29.10
N GLY A 675 -48.27 -4.14 29.54
CA GLY A 675 -47.75 -4.79 30.74
C GLY A 675 -48.16 -4.12 32.06
N ASP A 676 -48.30 -2.78 32.07
CA ASP A 676 -48.73 -2.02 33.25
C ASP A 676 -50.19 -2.34 33.65
N MET A 677 -51.05 -2.71 32.71
CA MET A 677 -52.40 -3.24 33.00
C MET A 677 -52.39 -4.69 33.54
N GLY A 678 -51.25 -5.40 33.45
CA GLY A 678 -51.13 -6.84 33.68
C GLY A 678 -50.12 -7.25 34.75
N ALA A 679 -49.79 -6.35 35.70
CA ALA A 679 -48.86 -6.61 36.83
C ALA A 679 -47.47 -7.15 36.42
N GLN A 680 -47.05 -6.91 35.18
CA GLN A 680 -45.86 -7.51 34.59
C GLN A 680 -44.79 -6.46 34.32
N ASN A 681 -43.84 -6.34 35.25
CA ASN A 681 -42.67 -5.49 35.08
C ASN A 681 -41.79 -6.01 33.93
N TRP A 682 -41.14 -5.08 33.21
CA TRP A 682 -40.17 -5.37 32.16
C TRP A 682 -38.73 -5.27 32.68
N ASP A 683 -37.83 -6.12 32.18
CA ASP A 683 -36.42 -6.16 32.56
C ASP A 683 -35.59 -5.12 31.79
N TRP A 684 -35.70 -3.86 32.23
CA TRP A 684 -34.92 -2.76 31.69
C TRP A 684 -33.43 -2.87 32.01
N GLU A 685 -33.04 -3.54 33.11
CA GLU A 685 -31.63 -3.80 33.42
C GLU A 685 -30.98 -4.63 32.31
N LYS A 686 -31.63 -5.73 31.89
CA LYS A 686 -31.11 -6.61 30.84
C LYS A 686 -30.91 -5.89 29.52
N ILE A 687 -31.96 -5.28 28.97
CA ILE A 687 -31.88 -4.63 27.65
C ILE A 687 -30.89 -3.45 27.65
N THR A 688 -30.82 -2.67 28.75
CA THR A 688 -29.88 -1.55 28.86
C THR A 688 -28.44 -2.06 28.83
N ARG A 689 -28.12 -3.11 29.59
CA ARG A 689 -26.79 -3.75 29.57
C ARG A 689 -26.44 -4.27 28.18
N GLN A 690 -27.34 -5.02 27.55
CA GLN A 690 -27.13 -5.56 26.20
C GLN A 690 -26.86 -4.47 25.16
N VAL A 691 -27.61 -3.37 25.18
CA VAL A 691 -27.49 -2.26 24.23
C VAL A 691 -26.20 -1.46 24.41
N VAL A 692 -25.77 -1.18 25.65
CA VAL A 692 -24.53 -0.39 25.88
C VAL A 692 -23.26 -1.21 25.68
N THR A 693 -23.34 -2.54 25.86
CA THR A 693 -22.21 -3.44 25.58
C THR A 693 -21.73 -3.28 24.13
N PRO A 694 -20.41 -3.11 23.91
CA PRO A 694 -19.80 -3.14 22.58
C PRO A 694 -20.12 -4.44 21.83
N PRO A 695 -20.35 -4.40 20.51
CA PRO A 695 -20.52 -5.63 19.73
C PRO A 695 -19.20 -6.41 19.71
N GLU A 696 -19.24 -7.70 20.05
CA GLU A 696 -18.03 -8.53 20.08
C GLU A 696 -17.42 -8.70 18.68
N VAL A 697 -16.09 -8.64 18.61
CA VAL A 697 -15.32 -9.01 17.41
C VAL A 697 -14.77 -10.41 17.62
N THR A 698 -15.22 -11.38 16.82
CA THR A 698 -14.73 -12.76 16.87
C THR A 698 -13.33 -12.85 16.24
N PRO A 699 -12.26 -13.19 17.00
CA PRO A 699 -10.91 -13.21 16.46
C PRO A 699 -10.58 -14.58 15.84
N ARG A 700 -10.79 -14.74 14.52
CA ARG A 700 -9.94 -15.52 13.57
C ARG A 700 -10.57 -15.70 12.18
N TYR A 701 -9.89 -15.17 11.17
CA TYR A 701 -9.42 -15.81 9.91
C TYR A 701 -10.26 -16.82 9.09
N LEU A 702 -11.52 -17.12 9.40
CA LEU A 702 -12.38 -17.97 8.57
C LEU A 702 -13.72 -17.27 8.29
N LEU A 703 -14.01 -17.13 6.99
CA LEU A 703 -15.33 -16.98 6.36
C LEU A 703 -16.45 -16.36 7.25
N GLY A 704 -16.60 -15.04 7.21
CA GLY A 704 -17.88 -14.39 7.52
C GLY A 704 -18.18 -14.05 8.98
N GLY A 705 -17.23 -14.17 9.92
CA GLY A 705 -17.40 -13.69 11.30
C GLY A 705 -17.51 -12.16 11.38
N GLY A 706 -18.71 -11.60 11.22
CA GLY A 706 -19.01 -10.19 11.46
C GLY A 706 -19.32 -9.91 12.93
N CYS A 707 -19.15 -8.67 13.38
CA CYS A 707 -19.62 -8.28 14.72
C CYS A 707 -21.15 -8.45 14.79
N SER A 708 -21.65 -9.16 15.79
CA SER A 708 -23.08 -9.40 15.95
C SER A 708 -23.51 -9.16 17.39
N TYR A 709 -24.71 -8.60 17.55
CA TYR A 709 -25.37 -8.46 18.84
C TYR A 709 -26.06 -9.76 19.30
N GLU A 710 -26.13 -10.79 18.44
CA GLU A 710 -26.65 -12.12 18.77
C GLU A 710 -25.87 -12.78 19.92
N ASN A 711 -24.54 -12.60 19.98
CA ASN A 711 -23.69 -13.12 21.05
C ASN A 711 -24.08 -12.62 22.45
N VAL A 712 -24.63 -11.40 22.54
CA VAL A 712 -25.12 -10.83 23.79
C VAL A 712 -26.63 -10.99 23.96
N GLY A 713 -27.29 -11.76 23.08
CA GLY A 713 -28.72 -12.04 23.11
C GLY A 713 -29.61 -10.86 22.70
N LEU A 714 -29.15 -10.01 21.78
CA LEU A 714 -29.89 -8.84 21.30
C LEU A 714 -30.07 -8.90 19.77
N SER A 715 -31.32 -8.89 19.31
CA SER A 715 -31.68 -8.87 17.88
C SER A 715 -32.00 -7.43 17.44
N VAL A 716 -31.20 -6.89 16.51
CA VAL A 716 -31.23 -5.48 16.10
C VAL A 716 -30.87 -5.34 14.61
N PRO A 717 -31.33 -4.28 13.91
CA PRO A 717 -30.91 -3.98 12.54
C PRO A 717 -29.38 -3.83 12.41
N GLY A 718 -28.80 -4.19 11.27
CA GLY A 718 -27.36 -4.01 11.07
C GLY A 718 -26.93 -2.54 11.06
N GLY A 719 -27.81 -1.63 10.66
CA GLY A 719 -27.63 -0.18 10.80
C GLY A 719 -27.38 0.26 12.25
N PHE A 720 -27.95 -0.43 13.25
CA PHE A 720 -27.67 -0.17 14.67
C PHE A 720 -26.26 -0.63 15.05
N THR A 721 -25.85 -1.82 14.62
CA THR A 721 -24.46 -2.30 14.78
C THR A 721 -23.47 -1.34 14.12
N ASN A 722 -23.81 -0.80 12.93
CA ASN A 722 -23.01 0.20 12.23
C ASN A 722 -22.91 1.53 12.99
N ARG A 723 -24.06 2.03 13.49
CA ARG A 723 -24.10 3.24 14.33
C ARG A 723 -23.24 3.08 15.57
N ARG A 724 -23.41 1.97 16.31
CA ARG A 724 -22.69 1.71 17.57
C ARG A 724 -21.18 1.70 17.37
N ARG A 725 -20.66 1.03 16.32
CA ARG A 725 -19.20 0.99 16.09
C ARG A 725 -18.63 2.37 15.77
N ILE A 726 -19.33 3.20 14.99
CA ILE A 726 -18.87 4.56 14.64
C ILE A 726 -18.90 5.43 15.89
N TRP A 727 -19.97 5.35 16.68
CA TRP A 727 -20.05 6.00 17.98
C TRP A 727 -18.88 5.61 18.89
N GLN A 728 -18.53 4.32 18.93
CA GLN A 728 -17.44 3.82 19.76
C GLN A 728 -16.06 4.28 19.31
N ILE A 729 -15.79 4.29 17.99
CA ILE A 729 -14.56 4.88 17.42
C ILE A 729 -14.41 6.33 17.87
N LEU A 730 -15.50 7.11 17.81
CA LEU A 730 -15.50 8.52 18.17
C LEU A 730 -15.32 8.77 19.68
N GLU A 731 -15.78 7.85 20.54
CA GLU A 731 -15.56 7.93 22.00
C GLU A 731 -14.16 7.46 22.44
N GLU A 732 -13.70 6.31 21.92
CA GLU A 732 -12.55 5.57 22.45
C GLU A 732 -11.21 5.93 21.78
N MET A 733 -11.19 6.54 20.60
CA MET A 733 -9.98 6.93 19.88
C MET A 733 -9.21 8.06 20.60
N TYR A 734 -7.93 7.83 20.90
CA TYR A 734 -7.03 8.82 21.52
C TYR A 734 -6.15 9.56 20.49
N PRO A 735 -5.64 10.77 20.82
CA PRO A 735 -4.79 11.58 19.93
C PRO A 735 -3.38 11.01 19.64
N ASN A 736 -3.11 9.76 20.04
CA ASN A 736 -1.85 9.04 19.82
C ASN A 736 -2.06 7.63 19.21
N ASP A 737 -3.30 7.19 18.99
CA ASP A 737 -3.58 5.83 18.49
C ASP A 737 -3.32 5.72 16.98
N ASN A 738 -3.46 6.82 16.24
CA ASN A 738 -3.25 6.87 14.81
C ASN A 738 -1.75 6.99 14.47
N TYR A 739 -0.99 5.90 14.61
CA TYR A 739 0.39 5.84 14.15
C TYR A 739 0.45 5.76 12.61
N PHE A 740 0.84 6.86 11.95
CA PHE A 740 1.32 6.87 10.58
C PHE A 740 2.73 7.44 10.51
N THR A 741 3.59 6.83 9.67
CA THR A 741 4.97 7.27 9.49
C THR A 741 5.09 8.52 8.62
N THR A 742 5.99 9.41 9.04
CA THR A 742 6.48 10.65 8.39
C THR A 742 5.51 11.79 8.12
N PHE A 743 4.20 11.66 8.34
CA PHE A 743 3.27 12.80 8.33
C PHE A 743 2.30 12.79 9.53
N SER A 744 2.06 13.98 10.08
CA SER A 744 1.61 14.26 11.45
C SER A 744 0.12 13.95 11.75
N PHE A 745 -0.30 12.69 11.61
CA PHE A 745 -1.71 12.30 11.77
C PHE A 745 -2.30 12.15 13.20
N PRO A 746 -1.55 11.87 14.29
CA PRO A 746 -2.16 11.43 15.55
C PRO A 746 -3.15 12.42 16.19
N ARG A 747 -2.79 13.71 16.19
CA ARG A 747 -3.43 14.71 17.07
C ARG A 747 -4.69 15.35 16.50
N ILE A 748 -5.02 15.07 15.25
CA ILE A 748 -5.93 15.90 14.47
C ILE A 748 -7.39 15.51 14.65
N LEU A 749 -7.77 14.22 14.62
CA LEU A 749 -9.19 13.87 14.54
C LEU A 749 -9.96 14.26 15.82
N ARG A 750 -9.39 14.07 17.02
CA ARG A 750 -10.01 14.52 18.29
C ARG A 750 -9.99 16.05 18.46
N TYR A 751 -9.02 16.76 17.85
CA TYR A 751 -8.96 18.22 17.89
C TYR A 751 -9.86 18.90 16.82
N PHE A 752 -10.10 18.27 15.66
CA PHE A 752 -11.04 18.75 14.64
C PHE A 752 -12.50 18.53 15.05
N ILE A 753 -12.79 17.36 15.64
CA ILE A 753 -13.99 17.11 16.45
C ILE A 753 -14.14 18.17 17.56
N SER A 754 -13.03 18.70 18.06
CA SER A 754 -12.98 19.82 19.02
C SER A 754 -12.91 21.25 18.39
N LEU A 755 -12.89 21.41 17.06
CA LEU A 755 -12.74 22.73 16.40
C LEU A 755 -14.01 23.18 15.66
N VAL A 756 -14.89 22.25 15.31
CA VAL A 756 -16.32 22.53 15.02
C VAL A 756 -17.07 23.01 16.29
N MET A 757 -16.42 23.00 17.46
CA MET A 757 -17.07 23.25 18.77
C MET A 757 -17.48 24.69 19.07
N PHE A 758 -16.89 25.71 18.43
CA PHE A 758 -17.08 27.12 18.83
C PHE A 758 -17.18 28.06 17.62
N SER A 759 -18.30 27.91 16.91
CA SER A 759 -18.93 28.92 16.04
C SER A 759 -20.41 29.02 16.40
#